data_AF-A0AAD6WQ90-F1
#
_entry.id   AF-A0AAD6WQ90-F1
#
_cell.length_a   1.000
_cell.length_b   1.000
_cell.length_c   1.000
_cell.angle_alpha   90.00
_cell.angle_beta   90.00
_cell.angle_gamma   90.00
#
_symmetry.space_group_name_H-M   'P 1'
#
loop_
_entity.id
_entity.type
_entity.pdbx_description
1 polymer ?
#
loop_
_entity_poly.entity_id
_entity_poly.type
_entity_poly.pdbx_seq_one_letter_code
_entity_poly.pdbx_strand_id
1 'polypeptide(L)'
;MVSRGFVACAAYKSKVVFSIRLLEIFRVAHLRTPQLSIHAWMKTIADLHGLPFKPYRAQQFSAAYDLYLAVLKRVKLRVRRVLGRNGPKWRMENCCPSCMLKVEDEEELTFSILVTMDGNDSLKRVFRREAAEYDDDGNPLPSVSKERFDPRVADAGGDYFLRREVVNMWDKEQMKARADATEDKSSCEERWKNLSDDASKKMWAIYDETGVFICLCRHGFVLMVADMVRSGELSKYPLAMSAELMESFGRNIGAGYDISCGFSTTLWKSLLGPRALLQNFSCLVGAFHGHAHNRLCQLVFLATYVLGLGLEDLEGCERLFSKSNANAGSVRYTSVFHRLQALTTYFEHFDTHETYANLSKFLVDNYWQALGILKTEPALHSAMSAAGIDNVDVFPTRLEEEFKFLKSLMVEAEEDSLQMEYYQRLVNLADRTYVSSTMLSFKFTDPSSTTTACPPPPPLTGSTATVTARRHAQENYSKALLEVQQSETSMGVIDRWEPTGPEWAEAAHLVSTKRYRMALLKLERLVIQRMFELTKMNLSQTALQARSQAIKNALKTYNSAASSIAPPGRTLSWSEVVEYAFLADFNLLWDPEKVGEVREWATPGARLLLDQYFRIERAREEIIRCNVEIRRLVTY
;
A
#
# COMPACT_ATOMS: atom_id res chain seq x y z
N MET A 1 19.23 37.21 -32.09
CA MET A 1 19.47 35.75 -32.23
C MET A 1 18.19 34.97 -31.94
N VAL A 2 17.57 35.12 -30.76
CA VAL A 2 16.23 34.56 -30.47
C VAL A 2 15.16 35.11 -31.42
N SER A 3 15.18 36.42 -31.72
CA SER A 3 14.31 37.05 -32.73
C SER A 3 14.50 36.50 -34.16
N ARG A 4 15.62 35.81 -34.42
CA ARG A 4 15.90 35.13 -35.69
C ARG A 4 15.62 33.63 -35.63
N GLY A 5 15.01 33.14 -34.53
CA GLY A 5 14.64 31.74 -34.37
C GLY A 5 15.74 30.81 -33.82
N PHE A 6 16.78 31.35 -33.18
CA PHE A 6 17.92 30.56 -32.67
C PHE A 6 18.20 30.78 -31.18
N VAL A 7 18.64 29.71 -30.50
CA VAL A 7 19.03 29.65 -29.08
C VAL A 7 20.51 29.28 -28.96
N ALA A 8 21.25 30.01 -28.13
CA ALA A 8 22.69 29.80 -27.93
C ALA A 8 22.93 28.74 -26.86
N CYS A 9 24.08 28.09 -26.95
CA CYS A 9 24.53 27.11 -25.96
C CYS A 9 25.54 27.68 -24.95
N ALA A 10 25.88 28.98 -25.04
CA ALA A 10 26.81 29.65 -24.14
C ALA A 10 26.43 31.13 -23.96
N ALA A 11 26.69 31.68 -22.77
CA ALA A 11 26.31 33.05 -22.40
C ALA A 11 27.09 34.15 -23.13
N TYR A 12 28.39 33.94 -23.38
CA TYR A 12 29.29 34.99 -23.86
C TYR A 12 29.72 34.83 -25.32
N LYS A 13 30.23 33.64 -25.70
CA LYS A 13 30.69 33.35 -27.07
C LYS A 13 30.13 32.01 -27.54
N SER A 14 29.04 32.04 -28.31
CA SER A 14 28.43 30.84 -28.89
C SER A 14 28.96 30.61 -30.30
N LYS A 15 29.76 29.56 -30.51
CA LYS A 15 30.19 29.11 -31.86
C LYS A 15 29.14 28.22 -32.55
N VAL A 16 28.17 27.72 -31.79
CA VAL A 16 27.08 26.86 -32.24
C VAL A 16 25.78 27.45 -31.70
N VAL A 17 24.73 27.41 -32.51
CA VAL A 17 23.37 27.80 -32.11
C VAL A 17 22.40 26.74 -32.62
N PHE A 18 21.28 26.57 -31.94
CA PHE A 18 20.24 25.62 -32.31
C PHE A 18 18.97 26.38 -32.68
N SER A 19 18.29 25.97 -33.75
CA SER A 19 17.02 26.59 -34.11
C SER A 19 15.94 26.21 -33.09
N ILE A 20 15.00 27.12 -32.85
CA ILE A 20 13.84 26.86 -31.99
C ILE A 20 13.03 25.68 -32.54
N ARG A 21 12.90 25.57 -33.87
CA ARG A 21 12.21 24.43 -34.52
C ARG A 21 12.85 23.09 -34.17
N LEU A 22 14.19 23.01 -34.17
CA LEU A 22 14.89 21.79 -33.79
C LEU A 22 14.65 21.42 -32.32
N LEU A 23 14.70 22.42 -31.43
CA LEU A 23 14.45 22.22 -30.00
C LEU A 23 13.01 21.80 -29.72
N GLU A 24 12.04 22.34 -30.46
CA GLU A 24 10.63 21.98 -30.34
C GLU A 24 10.33 20.58 -30.87
N ILE A 25 10.91 20.20 -32.02
CA ILE A 25 10.79 18.83 -32.54
C ILE A 25 11.33 17.84 -31.52
N PHE A 26 12.51 18.12 -30.95
CA PHE A 26 13.05 17.28 -29.89
C PHE A 26 12.14 17.25 -28.66
N ARG A 27 11.63 18.39 -28.20
CA ARG A 27 10.73 18.46 -27.04
C ARG A 27 9.52 17.55 -27.22
N VAL A 28 8.81 17.69 -28.34
CA VAL A 28 7.58 16.93 -28.61
C VAL A 28 7.91 15.44 -28.81
N ALA A 29 8.95 15.11 -29.57
CA ALA A 29 9.36 13.73 -29.78
C ALA A 29 9.80 13.04 -28.48
N HIS A 30 10.54 13.74 -27.63
CA HIS A 30 10.98 13.25 -26.33
C HIS A 30 9.81 13.07 -25.36
N LEU A 31 8.82 13.96 -25.35
CA LEU A 31 7.65 13.82 -24.46
C LEU A 31 6.72 12.67 -24.90
N ARG A 32 6.67 12.36 -26.19
CA ARG A 32 5.98 11.16 -26.71
C ARG A 32 6.77 9.88 -26.47
N THR A 33 8.09 9.97 -26.59
CA THR A 33 9.01 8.84 -26.45
C THR A 33 10.17 9.22 -25.52
N PRO A 34 10.00 9.15 -24.19
CA PRO A 34 11.03 9.57 -23.23
C PRO A 34 12.37 8.84 -23.34
N GLN A 35 12.38 7.69 -24.02
CA GLN A 35 13.59 6.93 -24.33
C GLN A 35 14.49 7.62 -25.36
N LEU A 36 13.97 8.59 -26.15
CA LEU A 36 14.75 9.39 -27.08
C LEU A 36 15.65 10.36 -26.31
N SER A 37 16.87 9.93 -25.99
CA SER A 37 17.85 10.75 -25.27
C SER A 37 18.39 11.91 -26.13
N ILE A 38 18.86 12.98 -25.47
CA ILE A 38 19.61 14.06 -26.13
C ILE A 38 20.82 13.52 -26.90
N HIS A 39 21.48 12.48 -26.38
CA HIS A 39 22.64 11.89 -27.03
C HIS A 39 22.28 11.18 -28.33
N ALA A 40 21.21 10.37 -28.33
CA ALA A 40 20.69 9.72 -29.52
C ALA A 40 20.23 10.77 -30.55
N TRP A 41 19.48 11.78 -30.10
CA TRP A 41 19.04 12.89 -30.95
C TRP A 41 20.22 13.61 -31.61
N MET A 42 21.25 13.97 -30.84
CA MET A 42 22.40 14.69 -31.38
C MET A 42 23.29 13.83 -32.29
N LYS A 43 23.28 12.49 -32.15
CA LYS A 43 23.85 11.58 -33.15
C LYS A 43 23.06 11.65 -34.45
N THR A 44 21.73 11.54 -34.39
CA THR A 44 20.87 11.68 -35.57
C THR A 44 21.10 13.00 -36.31
N ILE A 45 21.21 14.12 -35.58
CA ILE A 45 21.51 15.42 -36.21
C ILE A 45 22.92 15.46 -36.83
N ALA A 46 23.90 14.77 -36.23
CA ALA A 46 25.24 14.68 -36.82
C ALA A 46 25.23 13.86 -38.12
N ASP A 47 24.53 12.72 -38.12
CA ASP A 47 24.38 11.84 -39.28
C ASP A 47 23.66 12.56 -40.44
N LEU A 48 22.58 13.30 -40.14
CA LEU A 48 21.86 14.12 -41.13
C LEU A 48 22.74 15.21 -41.77
N HIS A 49 23.76 15.69 -41.05
CA HIS A 49 24.71 16.67 -41.59
C HIS A 49 25.93 16.01 -42.25
N GLY A 50 26.02 14.68 -42.27
CA GLY A 50 27.20 13.95 -42.74
C GLY A 50 28.45 14.22 -41.89
N LEU A 51 28.28 14.54 -40.60
CA LEU A 51 29.38 14.89 -39.69
C LEU A 51 29.56 13.82 -38.61
N PRO A 52 30.80 13.53 -38.18
CA PRO A 52 31.02 12.66 -37.05
C PRO A 52 30.46 13.27 -35.76
N PHE A 53 29.77 12.45 -34.98
CA PHE A 53 29.25 12.88 -33.68
C PHE A 53 30.38 13.24 -32.72
N LYS A 54 30.24 14.39 -32.05
CA LYS A 54 31.17 14.86 -31.01
C LYS A 54 30.44 14.96 -29.68
N PRO A 55 30.86 14.27 -28.60
CA PRO A 55 30.12 14.19 -27.33
C PRO A 55 29.74 15.54 -26.72
N TYR A 56 30.60 16.55 -26.82
CA TYR A 56 30.33 17.89 -26.29
C TYR A 56 29.11 18.58 -26.96
N ARG A 57 28.69 18.16 -28.16
CA ARG A 57 27.49 18.71 -28.83
C ARG A 57 26.22 18.39 -28.05
N ALA A 58 26.16 17.23 -27.37
CA ALA A 58 25.04 16.89 -26.50
C ALA A 58 24.94 17.84 -25.30
N GLN A 59 26.06 18.23 -24.71
CA GLN A 59 26.10 19.21 -23.63
C GLN A 59 25.66 20.60 -24.12
N GLN A 60 26.15 21.03 -25.30
CA GLN A 60 25.74 22.29 -25.92
C GLN A 60 24.24 22.31 -26.22
N PHE A 61 23.69 21.21 -26.74
CA PHE A 61 22.26 21.08 -26.98
C PHE A 61 21.47 21.13 -25.68
N SER A 62 21.88 20.40 -24.65
CA SER A 62 21.24 20.41 -23.32
C SER A 62 21.17 21.83 -22.74
N ALA A 63 22.25 22.61 -22.84
CA ALA A 63 22.27 24.00 -22.37
C ALA A 63 21.29 24.91 -23.15
N ALA A 64 21.24 24.74 -24.48
CA ALA A 64 20.27 25.47 -25.30
C ALA A 64 18.82 25.03 -25.04
N TYR A 65 18.61 23.74 -24.78
CA TYR A 65 17.31 23.16 -24.46
C TYR A 65 16.78 23.64 -23.10
N ASP A 66 17.63 23.70 -22.08
CA ASP A 66 17.31 24.32 -20.78
C ASP A 66 16.83 25.76 -20.95
N LEU A 67 17.56 26.56 -21.73
CA LEU A 67 17.20 27.95 -22.00
C LEU A 67 15.86 28.04 -22.76
N TYR A 68 15.65 27.15 -23.72
CA TYR A 68 14.40 27.06 -24.46
C TYR A 68 13.20 26.76 -23.55
N LEU A 69 13.30 25.73 -22.71
CA LEU A 69 12.25 25.37 -21.74
C LEU A 69 12.02 26.51 -20.73
N ALA A 70 13.08 27.20 -20.29
CA ALA A 70 12.95 28.34 -19.40
C ALA A 70 12.20 29.52 -20.05
N VAL A 71 12.40 29.77 -21.35
CA VAL A 71 11.64 30.78 -22.11
C VAL A 71 10.16 30.38 -22.17
N LEU A 72 9.85 29.14 -22.55
CA LEU A 72 8.47 28.64 -22.59
C LEU A 72 7.77 28.78 -21.24
N LYS A 73 8.44 28.33 -20.16
CA LYS A 73 7.91 28.45 -18.80
C LYS A 73 7.62 29.90 -18.41
N ARG A 74 8.53 30.84 -18.71
CA ARG A 74 8.34 32.27 -18.41
C ARG A 74 7.18 32.88 -19.19
N VAL A 75 7.03 32.53 -20.48
CA VAL A 75 5.89 32.98 -21.30
C VAL A 75 4.59 32.46 -20.71
N LYS A 76 4.53 31.15 -20.40
CA LYS A 76 3.37 30.51 -19.78
C LYS A 76 2.98 31.17 -18.45
N LEU A 77 3.94 31.43 -17.56
CA LEU A 77 3.69 32.09 -16.28
C LEU A 77 3.18 33.53 -16.45
N ARG A 78 3.66 34.27 -17.45
CA ARG A 78 3.15 35.61 -17.77
C ARG A 78 1.71 35.54 -18.26
N VAL A 79 1.40 34.63 -19.17
CA VAL A 79 0.03 34.42 -19.67
C VAL A 79 -0.90 34.04 -18.52
N ARG A 80 -0.52 33.08 -17.69
CA ARG A 80 -1.29 32.68 -16.50
C ARG A 80 -1.57 33.85 -15.57
N ARG A 81 -0.57 34.70 -15.28
CA ARG A 81 -0.74 35.89 -14.45
C ARG A 81 -1.76 36.86 -15.05
N VAL A 82 -1.67 37.14 -16.35
CA VAL A 82 -2.62 38.04 -17.03
C VAL A 82 -4.05 37.47 -16.98
N LEU A 83 -4.19 36.14 -17.04
CA LEU A 83 -5.48 35.45 -16.94
C LEU A 83 -5.96 35.24 -15.49
N GLY A 84 -5.23 35.70 -14.46
CA GLY A 84 -5.57 35.46 -13.05
C GLY A 84 -5.35 34.01 -12.58
N ARG A 85 -4.60 33.21 -13.34
CA ARG A 85 -4.37 31.75 -13.16
C ARG A 85 -3.05 31.44 -12.46
N ASN A 86 -2.64 32.28 -11.50
CA ASN A 86 -1.33 32.23 -10.85
C ASN A 86 -1.39 31.94 -9.34
N GLY A 87 -2.56 31.52 -8.83
CA GLY A 87 -2.67 31.02 -7.45
C GLY A 87 -1.89 29.70 -7.27
N PRO A 88 -1.38 29.42 -6.06
CA PRO A 88 -0.53 28.25 -5.80
C PRO A 88 -1.23 26.91 -6.08
N LYS A 89 -2.55 26.87 -5.89
CA LYS A 89 -3.39 25.68 -6.11
C LYS A 89 -4.24 25.74 -7.37
N TRP A 90 -4.13 26.82 -8.14
CA TRP A 90 -4.98 27.09 -9.30
C TRP A 90 -5.01 25.92 -10.28
N ARG A 91 -3.86 25.32 -10.59
CA ARG A 91 -3.81 24.19 -11.54
C ARG A 91 -4.60 23.00 -11.01
N MET A 92 -4.37 22.58 -9.77
CA MET A 92 -5.05 21.42 -9.20
C MET A 92 -6.57 21.65 -9.10
N GLU A 93 -6.98 22.86 -8.76
CA GLU A 93 -8.39 23.26 -8.65
C GLU A 93 -9.07 23.49 -10.01
N ASN A 94 -8.34 23.45 -11.14
CA ASN A 94 -8.88 23.80 -12.46
C ASN A 94 -8.35 22.92 -13.61
N CYS A 95 -7.67 21.80 -13.34
CA CYS A 95 -7.05 20.99 -14.40
C CYS A 95 -8.06 20.11 -15.15
N CYS A 96 -9.08 19.58 -14.45
CA CYS A 96 -10.06 18.69 -15.02
C CYS A 96 -11.43 19.38 -15.08
N PRO A 97 -11.96 19.69 -16.28
CA PRO A 97 -13.25 20.37 -16.39
C PRO A 97 -14.39 19.52 -15.81
N SER A 98 -14.35 18.20 -15.98
CA SER A 98 -15.38 17.29 -15.47
C SER A 98 -15.41 17.20 -13.94
N CYS A 99 -14.27 17.37 -13.25
CA CYS A 99 -14.24 17.37 -11.79
C CYS A 99 -14.53 18.75 -11.19
N MET A 100 -13.93 19.81 -11.74
CA MET A 100 -13.82 21.09 -11.02
C MET A 100 -14.76 22.19 -11.53
N LEU A 101 -15.23 22.13 -12.78
CA LEU A 101 -16.25 23.07 -13.23
C LEU A 101 -17.60 22.61 -12.67
N LYS A 102 -18.30 23.46 -11.92
CA LYS A 102 -19.69 23.21 -11.51
C LYS A 102 -20.62 24.02 -12.38
N VAL A 103 -21.70 23.41 -12.85
CA VAL A 103 -22.72 24.11 -13.64
C VAL A 103 -23.97 24.38 -12.79
N GLU A 104 -24.74 25.41 -13.15
CA GLU A 104 -26.01 25.72 -12.49
C GLU A 104 -26.98 24.53 -12.62
N ASP A 105 -27.73 24.27 -11.55
CA ASP A 105 -28.70 23.17 -11.47
C ASP A 105 -28.11 21.79 -11.82
N GLU A 106 -26.85 21.53 -11.45
CA GLU A 106 -26.29 20.18 -11.48
C GLU A 106 -26.73 19.36 -10.26
N GLU A 107 -26.93 18.07 -10.47
CA GLU A 107 -27.23 17.12 -9.40
C GLU A 107 -26.01 16.98 -8.47
N GLU A 108 -26.25 16.96 -7.16
CA GLU A 108 -25.18 16.80 -6.18
C GLU A 108 -24.72 15.33 -6.14
N LEU A 109 -23.46 15.12 -6.51
CA LEU A 109 -22.84 13.79 -6.48
C LEU A 109 -22.42 13.43 -5.05
N THR A 110 -22.62 12.16 -4.65
CA THR A 110 -22.19 11.62 -3.35
C THR A 110 -20.72 11.91 -3.06
N PHE A 111 -19.84 11.71 -4.05
CA PHE A 111 -18.45 12.17 -4.00
C PHE A 111 -18.26 13.36 -4.92
N SER A 112 -17.84 14.48 -4.34
CA SER A 112 -17.56 15.73 -5.06
C SER A 112 -16.38 15.55 -6.02
N ILE A 113 -15.41 14.71 -5.63
CA ILE A 113 -14.30 14.27 -6.46
C ILE A 113 -13.89 12.85 -6.06
N LEU A 114 -13.58 12.04 -7.07
CA LEU A 114 -12.94 10.75 -6.91
C LEU A 114 -11.48 10.87 -7.35
N VAL A 115 -10.59 10.36 -6.51
CA VAL A 115 -9.15 10.35 -6.75
C VAL A 115 -8.58 8.97 -6.49
N THR A 116 -7.45 8.67 -7.11
CA THR A 116 -6.61 7.52 -6.76
C THR A 116 -5.22 8.02 -6.42
N MET A 117 -4.54 7.35 -5.49
CA MET A 117 -3.17 7.67 -5.13
C MET A 117 -2.37 6.39 -4.91
N ASP A 118 -1.12 6.37 -5.41
CA ASP A 118 -0.24 5.23 -5.25
C ASP A 118 1.25 5.58 -5.46
N GLY A 119 2.15 4.69 -5.03
CA GLY A 119 3.59 4.79 -5.21
C GLY A 119 4.12 4.00 -6.40
N ASN A 120 5.19 4.50 -7.01
CA ASN A 120 5.91 3.81 -8.06
C ASN A 120 7.40 4.03 -7.92
N ASP A 121 8.14 2.93 -7.89
CA ASP A 121 9.58 2.92 -7.73
C ASP A 121 10.33 2.99 -9.08
N SER A 122 9.67 3.04 -10.23
CA SER A 122 10.38 3.06 -11.51
C SER A 122 11.17 4.37 -11.75
N LEU A 123 10.75 5.49 -11.18
CA LEU A 123 11.34 6.82 -11.42
C LEU A 123 12.48 7.18 -10.44
N LYS A 124 13.29 6.19 -10.02
CA LYS A 124 14.44 6.39 -9.12
C LYS A 124 15.53 7.24 -9.75
N ARG A 125 16.30 7.97 -8.93
CA ARG A 125 17.51 8.68 -9.32
C ARG A 125 18.68 8.24 -8.45
N VAL A 126 19.82 7.94 -9.07
CA VAL A 126 21.02 7.53 -8.38
C VAL A 126 21.58 8.69 -7.55
N PHE A 127 21.83 8.43 -6.27
CA PHE A 127 22.48 9.38 -5.38
C PHE A 127 23.96 9.50 -5.75
N ARG A 128 24.39 10.68 -6.17
CA ARG A 128 25.80 10.94 -6.53
C ARG A 128 26.59 11.25 -5.27
N ARG A 129 27.41 10.30 -4.84
CA ARG A 129 28.21 10.37 -3.61
C ARG A 129 29.66 10.69 -3.92
N GLU A 130 30.37 11.27 -2.95
CA GLU A 130 31.83 11.13 -2.90
C GLU A 130 32.21 9.69 -2.51
N ALA A 131 33.50 9.33 -2.60
CA ALA A 131 33.95 8.01 -2.16
C ALA A 131 33.52 7.80 -0.70
N ALA A 132 33.12 6.58 -0.35
CA ALA A 132 32.69 6.28 1.02
C ALA A 132 33.88 6.52 1.97
N GLU A 133 33.72 7.49 2.87
CA GLU A 133 34.60 7.66 4.01
C GLU A 133 34.13 6.74 5.13
N TYR A 134 35.07 6.14 5.84
CA TYR A 134 34.82 5.28 6.99
C TYR A 134 35.33 6.02 8.22
N ASP A 135 34.62 5.92 9.34
CA ASP A 135 35.15 6.37 10.63
C ASP A 135 36.31 5.47 11.08
N ASP A 136 36.99 5.87 12.16
CA ASP A 136 38.12 5.12 12.73
C ASP A 136 37.74 3.70 13.17
N ASP A 137 36.45 3.43 13.36
CA ASP A 137 35.88 2.11 13.72
C ASP A 137 35.47 1.29 12.48
N GLY A 138 35.69 1.80 11.26
CA GLY A 138 35.35 1.13 10.00
C GLY A 138 33.87 1.20 9.62
N ASN A 139 33.06 2.04 10.27
CA ASN A 139 31.68 2.28 9.88
C ASN A 139 31.62 3.33 8.76
N PRO A 140 30.79 3.13 7.72
CA PRO A 140 30.64 4.09 6.66
C PRO A 140 29.96 5.37 7.18
N LEU A 141 30.62 6.52 7.00
CA LEU A 141 30.08 7.84 7.33
C LEU A 141 28.89 8.19 6.43
N PRO A 142 27.95 9.05 6.89
CA PRO A 142 26.83 9.53 6.08
C PRO A 142 27.36 10.15 4.78
N SER A 143 26.98 9.57 3.64
CA SER A 143 27.53 10.00 2.35
C SER A 143 26.99 11.38 1.97
N VAL A 144 27.90 12.33 1.80
CA VAL A 144 27.58 13.70 1.36
C VAL A 144 27.35 13.69 -0.16
N SER A 145 26.33 14.44 -0.60
CA SER A 145 26.02 14.58 -2.03
C SER A 145 27.16 15.34 -2.73
N LYS A 146 27.66 14.79 -3.84
CA LYS A 146 28.59 15.48 -4.74
C LYS A 146 27.87 16.41 -5.73
N GLU A 147 26.53 16.48 -5.69
CA GLU A 147 25.78 17.35 -6.58
C GLU A 147 25.92 18.81 -6.17
N ARG A 148 26.23 19.66 -7.16
CA ARG A 148 26.22 21.11 -6.95
C ARG A 148 24.80 21.58 -6.70
N PHE A 149 24.66 22.48 -5.74
CA PHE A 149 23.40 23.19 -5.51
C PHE A 149 22.95 23.90 -6.81
N ASP A 150 21.70 23.66 -7.20
CA ASP A 150 21.06 24.32 -8.34
C ASP A 150 19.82 25.08 -7.84
N PRO A 151 19.84 26.43 -7.82
CA PRO A 151 18.74 27.22 -7.29
C PRO A 151 17.44 27.04 -8.09
N ARG A 152 17.52 26.51 -9.33
CA ARG A 152 16.34 26.25 -10.17
C ARG A 152 15.50 25.07 -9.66
N VAL A 153 16.04 24.24 -8.77
CA VAL A 153 15.33 23.08 -8.18
C VAL A 153 14.05 23.50 -7.48
N ALA A 154 14.07 24.62 -6.75
CA ALA A 154 12.92 25.11 -5.99
C ALA A 154 11.66 25.29 -6.86
N ASP A 155 11.84 25.69 -8.12
CA ASP A 155 10.73 25.91 -9.06
C ASP A 155 10.56 24.75 -10.05
N ALA A 156 11.47 23.78 -10.11
CA ALA A 156 11.53 22.79 -11.18
C ALA A 156 10.32 21.84 -11.20
N GLY A 157 9.81 21.50 -10.00
CA GLY A 157 8.61 20.68 -9.82
C GLY A 157 7.28 21.38 -10.17
N GLY A 158 7.33 22.70 -10.38
CA GLY A 158 6.16 23.52 -10.71
C GLY A 158 5.00 23.30 -9.75
N ASP A 159 3.78 23.33 -10.29
CA ASP A 159 2.53 23.13 -9.53
C ASP A 159 2.10 21.65 -9.51
N TYR A 160 3.00 20.72 -9.88
CA TYR A 160 2.76 19.27 -9.86
C TYR A 160 3.38 18.61 -8.64
N PHE A 161 4.62 18.97 -8.30
CA PHE A 161 5.32 18.34 -7.17
C PHE A 161 5.05 19.05 -5.84
N LEU A 162 4.66 18.28 -4.83
CA LEU A 162 4.68 18.71 -3.44
C LEU A 162 6.13 18.91 -2.99
N ARG A 163 6.35 19.97 -2.22
CA ARG A 163 7.66 20.24 -1.64
C ARG A 163 7.98 19.23 -0.53
N ARG A 164 9.26 18.87 -0.40
CA ARG A 164 9.71 17.89 0.61
C ARG A 164 9.35 18.32 2.02
N GLU A 165 9.40 19.62 2.29
CA GLU A 165 9.08 20.18 3.61
C GLU A 165 7.62 19.92 3.98
N VAL A 166 6.70 20.08 3.03
CA VAL A 166 5.26 19.82 3.22
C VAL A 166 5.01 18.34 3.49
N VAL A 167 5.66 17.45 2.74
CA VAL A 167 5.51 16.00 2.93
C VAL A 167 6.12 15.55 4.27
N ASN A 168 7.28 16.09 4.65
CA ASN A 168 7.98 15.71 5.87
C ASN A 168 7.30 16.19 7.15
N MET A 169 6.35 17.13 7.07
CA MET A 169 5.48 17.46 8.21
C MET A 169 4.68 16.26 8.70
N TRP A 170 4.47 15.25 7.85
CA TRP A 170 3.69 14.04 8.14
C TRP A 170 4.56 12.83 8.48
N ASP A 171 5.88 13.03 8.68
CA ASP A 171 6.76 11.95 9.09
C ASP A 171 6.42 11.46 10.51
N LYS A 172 6.64 10.17 10.78
CA LYS A 172 6.21 9.53 12.02
C LYS A 172 6.78 10.19 13.27
N GLU A 173 8.04 10.61 13.23
CA GLU A 173 8.68 11.32 14.35
C GLU A 173 8.02 12.67 14.61
N GLN A 174 7.66 13.40 13.55
CA GLN A 174 6.96 14.68 13.67
C GLN A 174 5.51 14.51 14.11
N MET A 175 4.86 13.42 13.72
CA MET A 175 3.52 13.08 14.17
C MET A 175 3.51 12.63 15.64
N LYS A 176 4.47 11.80 16.08
CA LYS A 176 4.63 11.39 17.48
C LYS A 176 4.94 12.57 18.40
N ALA A 177 5.75 13.53 17.93
CA ALA A 177 5.99 14.77 18.66
C ALA A 177 4.73 15.66 18.81
N ARG A 178 3.66 15.38 18.04
CA ARG A 178 2.41 16.16 18.01
C ARG A 178 1.18 15.39 18.51
N ALA A 179 1.29 14.09 18.82
CA ALA A 179 0.16 13.24 19.21
C ALA A 179 0.56 12.11 20.19
N ASP A 180 -0.26 11.89 21.23
CA ASP A 180 -0.21 10.75 22.17
C ASP A 180 -0.83 9.49 21.55
N ALA A 181 -0.22 8.94 20.48
CA ALA A 181 -0.82 7.81 19.75
C ALA A 181 -0.21 6.44 20.14
N THR A 182 -1.06 5.53 20.62
CA THR A 182 -0.77 4.10 20.80
C THR A 182 -0.93 3.30 19.50
N GLU A 183 -0.07 2.29 19.34
CA GLU A 183 0.02 1.46 18.13
C GLU A 183 -1.04 0.34 18.14
N ASP A 184 -1.96 0.37 17.18
CA ASP A 184 -2.64 -0.83 16.70
C ASP A 184 -2.54 -0.84 15.19
N LYS A 185 -1.92 -1.90 14.65
CA LYS A 185 -1.75 -2.11 13.22
C LYS A 185 -2.93 -2.93 12.70
N SER A 186 -3.48 -2.53 11.56
CA SER A 186 -4.49 -3.36 10.89
C SER A 186 -3.84 -4.66 10.39
N SER A 187 -4.57 -5.79 10.47
CA SER A 187 -4.10 -7.10 10.01
C SER A 187 -3.77 -7.14 8.50
N CYS A 188 -4.35 -6.24 7.71
CA CYS A 188 -4.07 -6.08 6.29
C CYS A 188 -2.73 -5.38 6.01
N GLU A 189 -2.33 -4.38 6.80
CA GLU A 189 -1.06 -3.66 6.57
C GLU A 189 0.16 -4.58 6.75
N GLU A 190 0.08 -5.54 7.68
CA GLU A 190 1.13 -6.56 7.86
C GLU A 190 1.23 -7.53 6.67
N ARG A 191 0.17 -7.70 5.86
CA ARG A 191 0.23 -8.51 4.62
C ARG A 191 1.10 -7.85 3.55
N TRP A 192 1.11 -6.52 3.47
CA TRP A 192 1.89 -5.74 2.49
C TRP A 192 3.32 -5.45 2.95
N LYS A 193 3.53 -5.11 4.23
CA LYS A 193 4.86 -4.75 4.78
C LYS A 193 5.87 -5.89 4.73
N ASN A 194 5.42 -7.13 4.92
CA ASN A 194 6.28 -8.32 4.93
C ASN A 194 6.74 -8.76 3.52
N LEU A 195 6.30 -8.05 2.45
CA LEU A 195 6.82 -8.23 1.09
C LEU A 195 8.12 -7.44 0.86
N SER A 196 8.46 -6.48 1.72
CA SER A 196 9.58 -5.55 1.53
C SER A 196 10.62 -5.60 2.66
N ASP A 197 11.07 -6.79 3.06
CA ASP A 197 12.10 -6.89 4.11
C ASP A 197 13.53 -6.62 3.59
N ASP A 198 14.43 -6.35 4.56
CA ASP A 198 15.77 -5.75 4.59
C ASP A 198 16.67 -5.69 3.32
N ALA A 199 16.48 -6.56 2.33
CA ALA A 199 17.09 -6.41 1.01
C ALA A 199 16.67 -5.08 0.34
N SER A 200 15.42 -4.63 0.56
CA SER A 200 14.89 -3.38 0.00
C SER A 200 15.58 -2.14 0.57
N LYS A 201 15.95 -2.16 1.87
CA LYS A 201 16.65 -1.04 2.51
C LYS A 201 18.07 -0.84 1.98
N LYS A 202 18.81 -1.95 1.75
CA LYS A 202 20.14 -1.89 1.11
C LYS A 202 20.06 -1.43 -0.35
N MET A 203 19.02 -1.86 -1.09
CA MET A 203 18.77 -1.43 -2.47
C MET A 203 18.44 0.07 -2.56
N TRP A 204 17.65 0.62 -1.63
CA TRP A 204 17.30 2.04 -1.63
C TRP A 204 18.46 2.97 -1.31
N ALA A 205 19.48 2.50 -0.60
CA ALA A 205 20.63 3.35 -0.27
C ALA A 205 21.25 3.97 -1.54
N ILE A 206 21.28 3.25 -2.67
CA ILE A 206 21.87 3.72 -3.95
C ILE A 206 21.13 4.95 -4.51
N TYR A 207 19.85 5.12 -4.18
CA TYR A 207 18.98 6.12 -4.77
C TYR A 207 18.67 7.23 -3.76
N ASP A 208 18.62 8.48 -4.24
CA ASP A 208 18.20 9.60 -3.38
C ASP A 208 16.67 9.68 -3.40
N GLU A 209 16.10 9.87 -4.59
CA GLU A 209 14.70 9.60 -4.86
C GLU A 209 14.56 8.15 -5.31
N THR A 210 13.81 7.37 -4.55
CA THR A 210 13.52 5.95 -4.77
C THR A 210 12.31 5.74 -5.67
N GLY A 211 11.61 6.80 -6.04
CA GLY A 211 10.40 6.76 -6.85
C GLY A 211 9.58 8.03 -6.72
N VAL A 212 8.29 7.92 -7.04
CA VAL A 212 7.28 8.97 -6.84
C VAL A 212 6.02 8.37 -6.22
N PHE A 213 5.31 9.16 -5.43
CA PHE A 213 3.94 8.90 -5.01
C PHE A 213 3.04 9.89 -5.77
N ILE A 214 1.99 9.45 -6.43
CA ILE A 214 1.15 10.28 -7.31
C ILE A 214 -0.30 10.21 -6.86
N CYS A 215 -1.04 11.31 -7.01
CA CYS A 215 -2.50 11.34 -6.94
C CYS A 215 -3.11 11.88 -8.23
N LEU A 216 -4.13 11.20 -8.73
CA LEU A 216 -4.88 11.51 -9.95
C LEU A 216 -6.37 11.67 -9.65
N CYS A 217 -7.10 12.49 -10.41
CA CYS A 217 -8.56 12.38 -10.42
C CYS A 217 -9.00 11.14 -11.23
N ARG A 218 -10.28 10.76 -11.10
CA ARG A 218 -10.87 9.64 -11.87
C ARG A 218 -10.65 9.71 -13.38
N HIS A 219 -10.59 10.91 -13.95
CA HIS A 219 -10.37 11.12 -15.38
C HIS A 219 -8.89 11.01 -15.80
N GLY A 220 -7.97 10.81 -14.85
CA GLY A 220 -6.55 10.60 -15.10
C GLY A 220 -5.68 11.86 -15.13
N PHE A 221 -6.20 13.02 -14.70
CA PHE A 221 -5.39 14.24 -14.57
C PHE A 221 -4.51 14.14 -13.33
N VAL A 222 -3.24 14.50 -13.47
CA VAL A 222 -2.30 14.51 -12.34
C VAL A 222 -2.65 15.65 -11.38
N LEU A 223 -3.10 15.34 -10.17
CA LEU A 223 -3.42 16.34 -9.15
C LEU A 223 -2.20 16.75 -8.35
N MET A 224 -1.32 15.81 -8.01
CA MET A 224 -0.07 16.10 -7.31
C MET A 224 0.89 14.91 -7.35
N VAL A 225 2.17 15.18 -7.17
CA VAL A 225 3.26 14.21 -7.12
C VAL A 225 4.14 14.50 -5.92
N ALA A 226 4.60 13.49 -5.20
CA ALA A 226 5.61 13.61 -4.16
C ALA A 226 6.80 12.73 -4.52
N ASP A 227 8.02 13.23 -4.32
CA ASP A 227 9.20 12.37 -4.39
C ASP A 227 9.22 11.42 -3.19
N MET A 228 9.38 10.12 -3.46
CA MET A 228 9.76 9.18 -2.42
C MET A 228 11.26 9.30 -2.21
N VAL A 229 11.69 9.70 -1.01
CA VAL A 229 13.10 10.01 -0.71
C VAL A 229 13.66 8.98 0.24
N ARG A 230 14.64 8.19 -0.24
CA ARG A 230 15.35 7.14 0.52
C ARG A 230 14.42 6.19 1.29
N SER A 231 13.21 5.96 0.76
CA SER A 231 12.18 5.14 1.38
C SER A 231 11.35 4.40 0.34
N GLY A 232 10.62 3.37 0.74
CA GLY A 232 9.45 2.93 -0.02
C GLY A 232 8.26 3.87 0.21
N GLU A 233 7.05 3.35 0.03
CA GLU A 233 5.80 4.04 0.37
C GLU A 233 5.61 4.11 1.89
N LEU A 234 5.88 5.29 2.45
CA LEU A 234 5.62 5.60 3.85
C LEU A 234 4.28 6.32 3.98
N SER A 235 3.61 6.17 5.12
CA SER A 235 2.32 6.82 5.39
C SER A 235 2.31 8.34 5.25
N LYS A 236 3.48 9.00 5.32
CA LYS A 236 3.59 10.45 5.15
C LYS A 236 3.16 10.93 3.76
N TYR A 237 3.34 10.12 2.71
CA TYR A 237 2.95 10.51 1.35
C TYR A 237 1.42 10.60 1.19
N PRO A 238 0.63 9.53 1.46
CA PRO A 238 -0.82 9.62 1.37
C PRO A 238 -1.43 10.59 2.41
N LEU A 239 -0.81 10.78 3.59
CA LEU A 239 -1.24 11.82 4.54
C LEU A 239 -1.07 13.24 3.97
N ALA A 240 0.10 13.54 3.40
CA ALA A 240 0.36 14.84 2.78
C ALA A 240 -0.61 15.13 1.63
N MET A 241 -0.87 14.14 0.79
CA MET A 241 -1.83 14.28 -0.30
C MET A 241 -3.26 14.46 0.21
N SER A 242 -3.68 13.69 1.21
CA SER A 242 -5.00 13.81 1.82
C SER A 242 -5.22 15.20 2.43
N ALA A 243 -4.20 15.77 3.08
CA ALA A 243 -4.25 17.14 3.59
C ALA A 243 -4.50 18.18 2.48
N GLU A 244 -3.75 18.09 1.38
CA GLU A 244 -3.87 19.00 0.24
C GLU A 244 -5.22 18.85 -0.49
N LEU A 245 -5.71 17.62 -0.65
CA LEU A 245 -7.02 17.33 -1.23
C LEU A 245 -8.15 17.96 -0.40
N MET A 246 -8.14 17.75 0.91
CA MET A 246 -9.10 18.31 1.87
C MET A 246 -9.08 19.84 1.95
N GLU A 247 -7.93 20.46 1.64
CA GLU A 247 -7.80 21.91 1.56
C GLU A 247 -8.34 22.48 0.27
N SER A 248 -8.20 21.76 -0.84
CA SER A 248 -8.51 22.29 -2.16
C SER A 248 -9.93 21.95 -2.62
N PHE A 249 -10.42 20.76 -2.28
CA PHE A 249 -11.72 20.25 -2.73
C PHE A 249 -12.78 20.20 -1.62
N GLY A 250 -12.38 20.32 -0.37
CA GLY A 250 -13.31 20.40 0.76
C GLY A 250 -13.92 19.05 1.12
N ARG A 251 -15.26 18.94 1.01
CA ARG A 251 -16.03 17.80 1.52
C ARG A 251 -16.26 16.70 0.47
N ASN A 252 -16.57 15.49 0.95
CA ASN A 252 -17.02 14.35 0.15
C ASN A 252 -15.98 13.88 -0.87
N ILE A 253 -14.73 13.74 -0.44
CA ILE A 253 -13.62 13.25 -1.27
C ILE A 253 -13.54 11.73 -1.12
N GLY A 254 -13.65 11.00 -2.23
CA GLY A 254 -13.38 9.57 -2.27
C GLY A 254 -11.97 9.31 -2.80
N ALA A 255 -11.12 8.67 -1.99
CA ALA A 255 -9.72 8.44 -2.31
C ALA A 255 -9.35 6.95 -2.35
N GLY A 256 -9.08 6.45 -3.56
CA GLY A 256 -8.54 5.13 -3.83
C GLY A 256 -7.08 4.99 -3.44
N TYR A 257 -6.75 3.90 -2.75
CA TYR A 257 -5.38 3.47 -2.46
C TYR A 257 -5.36 1.96 -2.16
N ASP A 258 -4.37 1.23 -2.65
CA ASP A 258 -4.23 -0.23 -2.50
C ASP A 258 -4.34 -0.70 -1.07
N ILE A 259 -3.79 0.07 -0.13
CA ILE A 259 -3.81 -0.22 1.31
C ILE A 259 -4.73 0.73 2.08
N SER A 260 -5.76 1.29 1.43
CA SER A 260 -6.73 2.21 2.03
C SER A 260 -7.32 1.72 3.35
N CYS A 261 -7.52 0.40 3.51
CA CYS A 261 -8.00 -0.16 4.77
C CYS A 261 -7.07 0.14 5.95
N GLY A 262 -5.75 -0.07 5.79
CA GLY A 262 -4.75 0.25 6.81
C GLY A 262 -4.43 1.74 6.87
N PHE A 263 -4.44 2.42 5.72
CA PHE A 263 -4.29 3.86 5.67
C PHE A 263 -5.41 4.58 6.43
N SER A 264 -6.65 4.08 6.38
CA SER A 264 -7.78 4.69 7.09
C SER A 264 -7.50 4.80 8.59
N THR A 265 -7.03 3.74 9.24
CA THR A 265 -6.61 3.76 10.64
C THR A 265 -5.52 4.80 10.88
N THR A 266 -4.54 4.88 9.99
CA THR A 266 -3.46 5.88 10.08
C THR A 266 -4.00 7.31 9.95
N LEU A 267 -4.91 7.55 9.01
CA LEU A 267 -5.54 8.85 8.78
C LEU A 267 -6.36 9.28 10.01
N TRP A 268 -7.21 8.40 10.53
CA TRP A 268 -8.08 8.69 11.67
C TRP A 268 -7.31 8.94 12.97
N LYS A 269 -6.19 8.23 13.18
CA LYS A 269 -5.30 8.44 14.33
C LYS A 269 -4.33 9.62 14.16
N SER A 270 -4.25 10.21 12.96
CA SER A 270 -3.39 11.36 12.70
C SER A 270 -4.05 12.68 13.08
N LEU A 271 -3.29 13.78 13.02
CA LEU A 271 -3.81 15.14 13.16
C LEU A 271 -4.87 15.51 12.10
N LEU A 272 -4.96 14.76 11.01
CA LEU A 272 -6.00 14.95 9.98
C LEU A 272 -7.34 14.30 10.35
N GLY A 273 -7.38 13.38 11.31
CA GLY A 273 -8.59 12.62 11.65
C GLY A 273 -9.84 13.50 11.88
N PRO A 274 -9.77 14.56 12.71
CA PRO A 274 -10.91 15.45 12.92
C PRO A 274 -11.39 16.15 11.64
N ARG A 275 -10.45 16.57 10.80
CA ARG A 275 -10.74 17.24 9.53
C ARG A 275 -11.35 16.26 8.52
N ALA A 276 -10.76 15.08 8.39
CA ALA A 276 -11.24 14.00 7.53
C ALA A 276 -12.69 13.62 7.90
N LEU A 277 -13.03 13.62 9.19
CA LEU A 277 -14.37 13.31 9.67
C LEU A 277 -15.34 14.45 9.31
N LEU A 278 -14.98 15.69 9.63
CA LEU A 278 -15.78 16.88 9.33
C LEU A 278 -16.03 17.07 7.82
N GLN A 279 -15.08 16.63 6.99
CA GLN A 279 -15.15 16.74 5.55
C GLN A 279 -15.65 15.45 4.86
N ASN A 280 -16.02 14.42 5.62
CA ASN A 280 -16.49 13.15 5.06
C ASN A 280 -15.53 12.58 4.01
N PHE A 281 -14.24 12.50 4.37
CA PHE A 281 -13.21 11.90 3.53
C PHE A 281 -13.33 10.37 3.58
N SER A 282 -13.46 9.73 2.42
CA SER A 282 -13.61 8.28 2.32
C SER A 282 -12.36 7.63 1.74
N CYS A 283 -11.77 6.70 2.49
CA CYS A 283 -10.74 5.81 1.98
C CYS A 283 -11.40 4.67 1.18
N LEU A 284 -10.88 4.35 0.01
CA LEU A 284 -11.46 3.40 -0.93
C LEU A 284 -10.39 2.45 -1.46
N VAL A 285 -10.76 1.22 -1.78
CA VAL A 285 -9.88 0.21 -2.38
C VAL A 285 -10.31 -0.04 -3.82
N GLY A 286 -9.34 -0.02 -4.73
CA GLY A 286 -9.55 -0.30 -6.15
C GLY A 286 -10.03 -1.72 -6.41
N ALA A 287 -10.76 -1.90 -7.51
CA ALA A 287 -11.43 -3.16 -7.82
C ALA A 287 -10.42 -4.31 -8.04
N PHE A 288 -9.24 -4.02 -8.60
CA PHE A 288 -8.24 -5.03 -8.91
C PHE A 288 -7.58 -5.61 -7.65
N HIS A 289 -7.35 -4.74 -6.67
CA HIS A 289 -6.71 -5.11 -5.40
C HIS A 289 -7.72 -5.66 -4.38
N GLY A 290 -9.02 -5.51 -4.62
CA GLY A 290 -10.09 -5.96 -3.73
C GLY A 290 -9.92 -7.41 -3.23
N HIS A 291 -9.54 -8.32 -4.14
CA HIS A 291 -9.34 -9.74 -3.81
C HIS A 291 -8.20 -10.02 -2.83
N ALA A 292 -7.27 -9.09 -2.67
CA ALA A 292 -6.16 -9.21 -1.72
C ALA A 292 -6.53 -8.78 -0.29
N HIS A 293 -7.67 -8.11 -0.13
CA HIS A 293 -8.18 -7.71 1.16
C HIS A 293 -9.07 -8.81 1.73
N ASN A 294 -9.08 -8.92 3.06
CA ASN A 294 -10.02 -9.81 3.72
C ASN A 294 -11.47 -9.38 3.42
N ARG A 295 -12.41 -10.31 3.54
CA ARG A 295 -13.81 -10.04 3.13
C ARG A 295 -14.41 -8.84 3.87
N LEU A 296 -14.12 -8.65 5.16
CA LEU A 296 -14.60 -7.50 5.92
C LEU A 296 -14.10 -6.16 5.33
N CYS A 297 -12.83 -6.08 4.97
CA CYS A 297 -12.27 -4.91 4.29
C CYS A 297 -12.91 -4.71 2.90
N GLN A 298 -13.20 -5.78 2.17
CA GLN A 298 -13.92 -5.66 0.89
C GLN A 298 -15.30 -5.01 1.09
N LEU A 299 -16.08 -5.48 2.06
CA LEU A 299 -17.43 -4.95 2.33
C LEU A 299 -17.44 -3.46 2.67
N VAL A 300 -16.37 -2.95 3.28
CA VAL A 300 -16.27 -1.55 3.72
C VAL A 300 -15.65 -0.64 2.66
N PHE A 301 -14.59 -1.11 1.99
CA PHE A 301 -13.73 -0.25 1.18
C PHE A 301 -13.80 -0.54 -0.32
N LEU A 302 -14.30 -1.72 -0.74
CA LEU A 302 -14.29 -2.09 -2.14
C LEU A 302 -15.29 -1.25 -2.93
N ALA A 303 -14.83 -0.75 -4.07
CA ALA A 303 -15.59 0.08 -4.99
C ALA A 303 -17.03 -0.38 -5.25
N THR A 304 -17.23 -1.69 -5.45
CA THR A 304 -18.53 -2.29 -5.73
C THR A 304 -19.57 -2.03 -4.64
N TYR A 305 -19.18 -2.04 -3.37
CA TYR A 305 -20.11 -1.95 -2.24
C TYR A 305 -20.27 -0.54 -1.68
N VAL A 306 -19.45 0.42 -2.14
CA VAL A 306 -19.51 1.82 -1.70
C VAL A 306 -20.50 2.62 -2.55
N LEU A 307 -21.50 3.21 -1.90
CA LEU A 307 -22.50 4.08 -2.53
C LEU A 307 -21.85 5.32 -3.17
N GLY A 308 -22.27 5.65 -4.40
CA GLY A 308 -21.88 6.87 -5.10
C GLY A 308 -20.57 6.81 -5.89
N LEU A 309 -19.91 5.64 -5.90
CA LEU A 309 -18.67 5.46 -6.65
C LEU A 309 -18.92 5.30 -8.16
N GLY A 310 -20.10 4.83 -8.56
CA GLY A 310 -20.35 4.45 -9.94
C GLY A 310 -19.53 3.22 -10.35
N LEU A 311 -19.07 3.19 -11.60
CA LEU A 311 -18.27 2.09 -12.16
C LEU A 311 -16.76 2.35 -12.08
N GLU A 312 -16.33 3.30 -11.25
CA GLU A 312 -14.93 3.66 -11.09
C GLU A 312 -14.10 2.48 -10.52
N ASP A 313 -13.01 2.13 -11.20
CA ASP A 313 -12.11 1.05 -10.77
C ASP A 313 -11.02 1.53 -9.80
N LEU A 314 -10.75 2.85 -9.77
CA LEU A 314 -9.70 3.51 -8.99
C LEU A 314 -8.26 3.08 -9.37
N GLU A 315 -8.06 2.48 -10.56
CA GLU A 315 -6.78 1.94 -11.07
C GLU A 315 -6.04 2.96 -11.98
N GLY A 316 -6.27 4.25 -11.74
CA GLY A 316 -5.71 5.31 -12.58
C GLY A 316 -4.19 5.43 -12.49
N CYS A 317 -3.62 5.14 -11.31
CA CYS A 317 -2.19 5.24 -11.04
C CYS A 317 -1.38 4.25 -11.90
N GLU A 318 -1.81 3.00 -11.95
CA GLU A 318 -1.23 1.90 -12.72
C GLU A 318 -1.19 2.23 -14.22
N ARG A 319 -2.30 2.80 -14.73
CA ARG A 319 -2.39 3.28 -16.11
C ARG A 319 -1.35 4.37 -16.39
N LEU A 320 -1.19 5.34 -15.50
CA LEU A 320 -0.17 6.39 -15.65
C LEU A 320 1.25 5.81 -15.50
N PHE A 321 1.49 4.90 -14.56
CA PHE A 321 2.78 4.27 -14.34
C PHE A 321 3.25 3.51 -15.57
N SER A 322 2.36 2.75 -16.21
CA SER A 322 2.68 2.02 -17.45
C SER A 322 3.30 2.92 -18.52
N LYS A 323 2.83 4.17 -18.65
CA LYS A 323 3.32 5.16 -19.61
C LYS A 323 4.53 5.93 -19.09
N SER A 324 4.48 6.40 -17.84
CA SER A 324 5.52 7.25 -17.26
C SER A 324 6.83 6.50 -16.99
N ASN A 325 6.78 5.18 -16.80
CA ASN A 325 7.96 4.31 -16.61
C ASN A 325 8.96 4.40 -17.77
N ALA A 326 8.53 4.80 -18.98
CA ALA A 326 9.44 5.06 -20.10
C ALA A 326 10.48 6.15 -19.79
N ASN A 327 10.20 7.05 -18.84
CA ASN A 327 11.13 8.09 -18.40
C ASN A 327 12.29 7.52 -17.55
N ALA A 328 12.12 6.34 -16.95
CA ALA A 328 13.03 5.80 -15.94
C ALA A 328 14.50 5.81 -16.38
N GLY A 329 14.79 5.35 -17.60
CA GLY A 329 16.16 5.34 -18.13
C GLY A 329 16.75 6.73 -18.36
N SER A 330 15.91 7.69 -18.78
CA SER A 330 16.34 9.05 -19.08
C SER A 330 16.60 9.88 -17.81
N VAL A 331 15.86 9.64 -16.72
CA VAL A 331 15.96 10.42 -15.47
C VAL A 331 16.94 9.83 -14.46
N ARG A 332 17.26 8.53 -14.57
CA ARG A 332 18.03 7.76 -13.57
C ARG A 332 19.33 8.41 -13.10
N TYR A 333 20.06 9.00 -14.04
CA TYR A 333 21.40 9.55 -13.82
C TYR A 333 21.45 11.07 -13.96
N THR A 334 20.30 11.73 -14.03
CA THR A 334 20.23 13.20 -14.15
C THR A 334 20.47 13.86 -12.78
N SER A 335 20.65 15.18 -12.75
CA SER A 335 20.59 15.95 -11.50
C SER A 335 19.15 16.08 -11.02
N VAL A 336 18.93 16.46 -9.76
CA VAL A 336 17.58 16.80 -9.22
C VAL A 336 16.80 17.75 -10.14
N PHE A 337 17.43 18.85 -10.58
CA PHE A 337 16.79 19.85 -11.46
C PHE A 337 16.23 19.24 -12.75
N HIS A 338 17.10 18.57 -13.53
CA HIS A 338 16.71 17.96 -14.80
C HIS A 338 15.68 16.82 -14.63
N ARG A 339 15.74 16.04 -13.53
CA ARG A 339 14.71 15.05 -13.23
C ARG A 339 13.35 15.70 -13.04
N LEU A 340 13.26 16.70 -12.16
CA LEU A 340 12.01 17.43 -11.92
C LEU A 340 11.51 18.13 -13.17
N GLN A 341 12.40 18.77 -13.95
CA GLN A 341 12.03 19.41 -15.21
C GLN A 341 11.47 18.40 -16.22
N ALA A 342 12.11 17.24 -16.39
CA ALA A 342 11.65 16.19 -17.30
C ALA A 342 10.28 15.64 -16.89
N LEU A 343 10.12 15.25 -15.61
CA LEU A 343 8.87 14.67 -15.11
C LEU A 343 7.72 15.69 -15.12
N THR A 344 7.97 16.93 -14.69
CA THR A 344 6.94 17.99 -14.70
C THR A 344 6.49 18.30 -16.12
N THR A 345 7.43 18.39 -17.08
CA THR A 345 7.08 18.62 -18.49
C THR A 345 6.34 17.43 -19.08
N TYR A 346 6.70 16.20 -18.68
CA TYR A 346 6.01 14.97 -19.08
C TYR A 346 4.57 14.94 -18.59
N PHE A 347 4.32 15.18 -17.29
CA PHE A 347 2.96 15.19 -16.74
C PHE A 347 2.11 16.30 -17.34
N GLU A 348 2.68 17.49 -17.54
CA GLU A 348 1.98 18.57 -18.25
C GLU A 348 1.59 18.19 -19.68
N HIS A 349 2.50 17.54 -20.41
CA HIS A 349 2.23 17.08 -21.76
C HIS A 349 1.17 15.98 -21.78
N PHE A 350 1.24 15.05 -20.82
CA PHE A 350 0.30 13.96 -20.62
C PHE A 350 -1.12 14.50 -20.35
N ASP A 351 -1.28 15.36 -19.35
CA ASP A 351 -2.58 15.96 -19.02
C ASP A 351 -3.20 16.68 -20.23
N THR A 352 -2.38 17.40 -21.00
CA THR A 352 -2.86 18.22 -22.13
C THR A 352 -3.18 17.40 -23.38
N HIS A 353 -2.34 16.42 -23.73
CA HIS A 353 -2.39 15.76 -25.05
C HIS A 353 -2.83 14.29 -24.99
N GLU A 354 -2.91 13.71 -23.80
CA GLU A 354 -3.42 12.35 -23.59
C GLU A 354 -4.72 12.43 -22.80
N THR A 355 -4.68 12.96 -21.57
CA THR A 355 -5.83 12.92 -20.65
C THR A 355 -6.98 13.79 -21.17
N TYR A 356 -6.73 15.08 -21.40
CA TYR A 356 -7.77 15.99 -21.90
C TYR A 356 -8.31 15.57 -23.27
N ALA A 357 -7.42 15.14 -24.18
CA ALA A 357 -7.80 14.71 -25.52
C ALA A 357 -8.72 13.46 -25.52
N ASN A 358 -8.61 12.60 -24.52
CA ASN A 358 -9.43 11.39 -24.38
C ASN A 358 -10.62 11.56 -23.42
N LEU A 359 -10.80 12.74 -22.82
CA LEU A 359 -11.78 12.95 -21.75
C LEU A 359 -13.22 12.69 -22.22
N SER A 360 -13.62 13.19 -23.40
CA SER A 360 -14.95 12.94 -23.94
C SER A 360 -15.18 11.46 -24.26
N LYS A 361 -14.15 10.78 -24.78
CA LYS A 361 -14.19 9.35 -25.05
C LYS A 361 -14.37 8.55 -23.76
N PHE A 362 -13.64 8.89 -22.70
CA PHE A 362 -13.77 8.27 -21.38
C PHE A 362 -15.22 8.34 -20.87
N LEU A 363 -15.84 9.53 -20.90
CA LEU A 363 -17.23 9.70 -20.45
C LEU A 363 -18.22 8.91 -21.29
N VAL A 364 -18.07 8.92 -22.62
CA VAL A 364 -18.95 8.18 -23.53
C VAL A 364 -18.81 6.67 -23.35
N ASP A 365 -17.59 6.16 -23.25
CA ASP A 365 -17.32 4.73 -23.06
C ASP A 365 -17.90 4.23 -21.73
N ASN A 366 -17.74 4.99 -20.63
CA ASN A 366 -18.33 4.64 -19.33
C ASN A 366 -19.87 4.69 -19.36
N TYR A 367 -20.45 5.66 -20.06
CA TYR A 367 -21.90 5.74 -20.23
C TYR A 367 -22.45 4.51 -20.97
N TRP A 368 -21.81 4.11 -22.07
CA TRP A 368 -22.17 2.90 -22.81
C TRP A 368 -21.98 1.63 -22.00
N GLN A 369 -20.90 1.54 -21.22
CA GLN A 369 -20.65 0.43 -20.31
C GLN A 369 -21.77 0.30 -19.28
N ALA A 370 -22.17 1.41 -18.66
CA ALA A 370 -23.27 1.43 -17.70
C ALA A 370 -24.59 0.99 -18.34
N LEU A 371 -24.95 1.52 -19.51
CA LEU A 371 -26.12 1.05 -20.26
C LEU A 371 -26.06 -0.45 -20.60
N GLY A 372 -24.86 -0.95 -20.93
CA GLY A 372 -24.62 -2.37 -21.19
C GLY A 372 -24.92 -3.25 -19.96
N ILE A 373 -24.52 -2.79 -18.77
CA ILE A 373 -24.79 -3.48 -17.51
C ILE A 373 -26.28 -3.45 -17.17
N LEU A 374 -26.95 -2.30 -17.33
CA LEU A 374 -28.39 -2.17 -17.03
C LEU A 374 -29.25 -3.11 -17.89
N LYS A 375 -28.82 -3.42 -19.13
CA LYS A 375 -29.49 -4.43 -19.97
C LYS A 375 -29.49 -5.85 -19.38
N THR A 376 -28.65 -6.13 -18.38
CA THR A 376 -28.57 -7.44 -17.71
C THR A 376 -29.56 -7.60 -16.56
N GLU A 377 -30.28 -6.54 -16.19
CA GLU A 377 -31.24 -6.54 -15.08
C GLU A 377 -32.37 -7.59 -15.23
N PRO A 378 -32.97 -7.82 -16.42
CA PRO A 378 -33.93 -8.91 -16.59
C PRO A 378 -33.34 -10.31 -16.31
N ALA A 379 -32.05 -10.51 -16.58
CA ALA A 379 -31.37 -11.76 -16.27
C ALA A 379 -31.15 -11.93 -14.76
N LEU A 380 -30.89 -10.83 -14.03
CA LEU A 380 -30.85 -10.84 -12.56
C LEU A 380 -32.22 -11.28 -12.00
N HIS A 381 -33.32 -10.66 -12.44
CA HIS A 381 -34.66 -11.05 -11.98
C HIS A 381 -35.01 -12.52 -12.28
N SER A 382 -34.61 -13.01 -13.45
CA SER A 382 -34.80 -14.43 -13.82
C SER A 382 -34.02 -15.36 -12.90
N ALA A 383 -32.77 -15.01 -12.57
CA ALA A 383 -31.91 -15.78 -11.68
C ALA A 383 -32.35 -15.69 -10.21
N MET A 384 -32.87 -14.54 -9.77
CA MET A 384 -33.51 -14.36 -8.47
C MET A 384 -34.74 -15.27 -8.31
N SER A 385 -35.62 -15.28 -9.31
CA SER A 385 -36.81 -16.16 -9.30
C SER A 385 -36.41 -17.64 -9.23
N ALA A 386 -35.39 -18.05 -9.99
CA ALA A 386 -34.85 -19.41 -9.93
C ALA A 386 -34.24 -19.77 -8.55
N ALA A 387 -33.73 -18.76 -7.83
CA ALA A 387 -33.19 -18.91 -6.48
C ALA A 387 -34.23 -18.72 -5.36
N GLY A 388 -35.51 -18.50 -5.70
CA GLY A 388 -36.58 -18.26 -4.72
C GLY A 388 -36.48 -16.90 -4.01
N ILE A 389 -35.89 -15.89 -4.66
CA ILE A 389 -35.75 -14.53 -4.13
C ILE A 389 -36.76 -13.61 -4.82
N ASP A 390 -37.74 -13.12 -4.06
CA ASP A 390 -38.82 -12.29 -4.59
C ASP A 390 -38.55 -10.78 -4.51
N ASN A 391 -37.65 -10.34 -3.62
CA ASN A 391 -37.35 -8.92 -3.40
C ASN A 391 -35.83 -8.64 -3.47
N VAL A 392 -35.45 -7.57 -4.18
CA VAL A 392 -34.07 -7.06 -4.28
C VAL A 392 -33.54 -6.50 -2.96
N ASP A 393 -34.42 -6.07 -2.04
CA ASP A 393 -34.03 -5.54 -0.72
C ASP A 393 -33.30 -6.58 0.16
N VAL A 394 -33.36 -7.87 -0.23
CA VAL A 394 -32.59 -8.92 0.41
C VAL A 394 -31.09 -8.69 0.26
N PHE A 395 -30.62 -8.05 -0.81
CA PHE A 395 -29.19 -7.93 -1.11
C PHE A 395 -28.47 -6.96 -0.16
N PRO A 396 -28.95 -5.71 0.08
CA PRO A 396 -28.40 -4.86 1.13
C PRO A 396 -28.47 -5.51 2.52
N THR A 397 -29.58 -6.18 2.83
CA THR A 397 -29.77 -6.86 4.13
C THR A 397 -28.73 -7.96 4.33
N ARG A 398 -28.52 -8.82 3.33
CA ARG A 398 -27.50 -9.88 3.35
C ARG A 398 -26.08 -9.34 3.45
N LEU A 399 -25.78 -8.21 2.80
CA LEU A 399 -24.47 -7.55 2.91
C LEU A 399 -24.23 -7.06 4.35
N GLU A 400 -25.25 -6.49 4.99
CA GLU A 400 -25.17 -6.03 6.37
C GLU A 400 -25.04 -7.19 7.37
N GLU A 401 -25.77 -8.29 7.15
CA GLU A 401 -25.64 -9.54 7.91
C GLU A 401 -24.23 -10.13 7.80
N GLU A 402 -23.68 -10.20 6.59
CA GLU A 402 -22.31 -10.65 6.34
C GLU A 402 -21.31 -9.75 7.10
N PHE A 403 -21.47 -8.43 7.02
CA PHE A 403 -20.62 -7.49 7.74
C PHE A 403 -20.69 -7.67 9.27
N LYS A 404 -21.90 -7.73 9.84
CA LYS A 404 -22.10 -7.91 11.29
C LYS A 404 -21.48 -9.20 11.79
N PHE A 405 -21.67 -10.29 11.04
CA PHE A 405 -21.07 -11.58 11.36
C PHE A 405 -19.54 -11.54 11.33
N LEU A 406 -18.96 -11.05 10.24
CA LEU A 406 -17.50 -10.98 10.11
C LEU A 406 -16.88 -10.06 11.17
N LYS A 407 -17.60 -9.02 11.59
CA LYS A 407 -17.18 -8.13 12.68
C LYS A 407 -17.24 -8.81 14.05
N SER A 408 -18.26 -9.63 14.33
CA SER A 408 -18.36 -10.34 15.62
C SER A 408 -17.20 -11.31 15.81
N LEU A 409 -16.77 -11.97 14.73
CA LEU A 409 -15.60 -12.87 14.74
C LEU A 409 -14.28 -12.15 15.09
N MET A 410 -14.18 -10.84 14.87
CA MET A 410 -13.00 -10.06 15.26
C MET A 410 -12.99 -9.71 16.75
N VAL A 411 -14.15 -9.35 17.32
CA VAL A 411 -14.27 -8.94 18.72
C VAL A 411 -13.97 -10.11 19.66
N GLU A 412 -14.50 -11.29 19.35
CA GLU A 412 -14.24 -12.52 20.14
C GLU A 412 -12.73 -12.82 20.25
N ALA A 413 -11.94 -12.51 19.22
CA ALA A 413 -10.50 -12.79 19.21
C ALA A 413 -9.64 -11.87 20.11
N GLU A 414 -10.12 -10.67 20.46
CA GLU A 414 -9.38 -9.72 21.31
C GLU A 414 -9.50 -10.08 22.80
N GLU A 415 -10.70 -10.48 23.25
CA GLU A 415 -10.97 -10.90 24.63
C GLU A 415 -10.19 -12.17 25.02
N ASP A 416 -10.07 -13.12 24.10
CA ASP A 416 -9.33 -14.37 24.31
C ASP A 416 -7.83 -14.14 24.59
N SER A 417 -7.25 -13.03 24.13
CA SER A 417 -5.79 -12.83 24.09
C SER A 417 -5.13 -12.79 25.47
N LEU A 418 -5.80 -12.27 26.49
CA LEU A 418 -5.28 -12.18 27.85
C LEU A 418 -5.26 -13.56 28.55
N GLN A 419 -6.33 -14.34 28.40
CA GLN A 419 -6.43 -15.69 28.95
C GLN A 419 -5.43 -16.65 28.31
N MET A 420 -5.25 -16.55 26.99
CA MET A 420 -4.26 -17.33 26.25
C MET A 420 -2.82 -17.02 26.68
N GLU A 421 -2.49 -15.76 26.96
CA GLU A 421 -1.17 -15.36 27.44
C GLU A 421 -0.88 -15.93 28.83
N TYR A 422 -1.86 -15.87 29.74
CA TYR A 422 -1.76 -16.48 31.06
C TYR A 422 -1.58 -18.00 30.98
N TYR A 423 -2.39 -18.70 30.18
CA TYR A 423 -2.25 -20.13 29.93
C TYR A 423 -0.86 -20.50 29.40
N GLN A 424 -0.34 -19.75 28.41
CA GLN A 424 0.99 -20.03 27.85
C GLN A 424 2.10 -19.83 28.89
N ARG A 425 1.96 -18.84 29.79
CA ARG A 425 2.87 -18.64 30.93
C ARG A 425 2.78 -19.80 31.93
N LEU A 426 1.59 -20.35 32.17
CA LEU A 426 1.40 -21.52 33.03
C LEU A 426 1.99 -22.81 32.44
N VAL A 427 1.80 -23.07 31.14
CA VAL A 427 2.46 -24.20 30.43
C VAL A 427 3.98 -24.06 30.49
N ASN A 428 4.49 -22.84 30.25
CA ASN A 428 5.91 -22.50 30.36
C ASN A 428 6.48 -22.71 31.78
N LEU A 429 5.67 -22.53 32.82
CA LEU A 429 6.03 -22.82 34.20
C LEU A 429 6.02 -24.34 34.44
N ALA A 430 4.98 -25.04 34.00
CA ALA A 430 4.83 -26.50 34.11
C ALA A 430 5.99 -27.25 33.44
N ASP A 431 6.38 -26.86 32.22
CA ASP A 431 7.53 -27.42 31.50
C ASP A 431 8.87 -27.24 32.22
N ARG A 432 8.95 -26.34 33.21
CA ARG A 432 10.14 -26.04 34.00
C ARG A 432 10.06 -26.55 35.43
N THR A 433 8.96 -27.18 35.84
CA THR A 433 8.80 -27.75 37.19
C THR A 433 9.70 -28.97 37.45
N TYR A 434 10.28 -29.60 36.42
CA TYR A 434 11.29 -30.66 36.59
C TYR A 434 12.55 -30.17 37.36
N VAL A 435 12.80 -28.86 37.36
CA VAL A 435 13.89 -28.24 38.14
C VAL A 435 13.60 -28.36 39.65
N SER A 436 12.32 -28.29 40.05
CA SER A 436 11.88 -28.43 41.45
C SER A 436 11.95 -29.88 41.95
N SER A 437 11.66 -30.87 41.11
CA SER A 437 11.76 -32.29 41.49
C SER A 437 13.22 -32.76 41.63
N THR A 438 14.13 -32.20 40.82
CA THR A 438 15.58 -32.48 40.89
C THR A 438 16.27 -31.78 42.08
N MET A 439 15.60 -30.82 42.74
CA MET A 439 16.09 -30.17 43.96
C MET A 439 15.95 -31.05 45.21
N LEU A 440 14.89 -31.87 45.29
CA LEU A 440 14.58 -32.71 46.45
C LEU A 440 15.48 -33.94 46.59
N SER A 441 16.24 -34.30 45.54
CA SER A 441 17.05 -35.52 45.52
C SER A 441 18.47 -35.38 46.10
N PHE A 442 18.85 -34.22 46.64
CA PHE A 442 20.15 -34.04 47.30
C PHE A 442 19.96 -33.86 48.81
N LYS A 443 20.04 -34.96 49.57
CA LYS A 443 20.15 -34.91 51.03
C LYS A 443 21.40 -34.12 51.39
N PHE A 444 21.21 -33.01 52.10
CA PHE A 444 22.26 -32.30 52.81
C PHE A 444 22.80 -33.25 53.89
N THR A 445 23.95 -33.88 53.67
CA THR A 445 24.65 -34.58 54.76
C THR A 445 25.22 -33.54 55.70
N ASP A 446 24.62 -33.44 56.87
CA ASP A 446 25.12 -32.72 58.04
C ASP A 446 26.58 -33.14 58.33
N PRO A 447 27.56 -32.21 58.42
CA PRO A 447 28.97 -32.54 58.68
C PRO A 447 29.26 -33.04 60.11
N SER A 448 28.26 -33.19 60.98
CA SER A 448 28.47 -33.44 62.41
C SER A 448 28.67 -34.91 62.81
N SER A 449 28.70 -35.87 61.87
CA SER A 449 28.89 -37.28 62.20
C SER A 449 29.87 -37.99 61.26
N THR A 450 31.15 -37.94 61.59
CA THR A 450 32.10 -38.96 61.10
C THR A 450 33.25 -39.12 62.09
N THR A 451 33.16 -40.15 62.93
CA THR A 451 34.35 -40.85 63.44
C THR A 451 34.69 -41.96 62.45
N THR A 452 35.98 -42.15 62.21
CA THR A 452 36.63 -43.25 61.46
C THR A 452 36.63 -43.20 59.91
N ALA A 453 37.69 -42.57 59.40
CA ALA A 453 38.67 -43.07 58.41
C ALA A 453 38.18 -43.84 57.16
N CYS A 454 38.17 -43.15 56.01
CA CYS A 454 38.59 -43.65 54.68
C CYS A 454 38.80 -42.46 53.70
N PRO A 455 39.52 -42.63 52.56
CA PRO A 455 40.42 -41.64 51.95
C PRO A 455 39.75 -40.53 51.11
N PRO A 456 40.48 -39.47 50.69
CA PRO A 456 39.88 -38.31 50.01
C PRO A 456 39.35 -38.67 48.62
N PRO A 457 38.18 -38.14 48.20
CA PRO A 457 37.67 -38.37 46.86
C PRO A 457 38.51 -37.63 45.80
N PRO A 458 38.60 -38.16 44.57
CA PRO A 458 39.31 -37.52 43.46
C PRO A 458 38.66 -36.18 43.06
N PRO A 459 39.39 -35.26 42.42
CA PRO A 459 38.90 -33.92 42.11
C PRO A 459 37.70 -33.99 41.16
N LEU A 460 36.57 -33.45 41.60
CA LEU A 460 35.32 -33.25 40.85
C LEU A 460 35.57 -32.33 39.64
N THR A 461 36.13 -32.87 38.57
CA THR A 461 36.33 -32.20 37.28
C THR A 461 35.10 -32.32 36.38
N GLY A 462 33.90 -32.18 36.97
CA GLY A 462 32.61 -32.17 36.29
C GLY A 462 31.66 -31.05 36.74
N SER A 463 32.17 -30.00 37.41
CA SER A 463 31.36 -29.22 38.36
C SER A 463 31.29 -27.69 38.15
N THR A 464 31.42 -27.19 36.91
CA THR A 464 31.06 -25.78 36.60
C THR A 464 29.95 -25.68 35.57
N ALA A 465 29.97 -26.50 34.51
CA ALA A 465 28.94 -26.51 33.48
C ALA A 465 27.57 -27.02 33.99
N THR A 466 27.57 -28.07 34.81
CA THR A 466 26.37 -28.64 35.45
C THR A 466 25.78 -27.72 36.52
N VAL A 467 26.62 -27.07 37.32
CA VAL A 467 26.22 -26.06 38.32
C VAL A 467 25.67 -24.81 37.64
N THR A 468 26.29 -24.37 36.53
CA THR A 468 25.83 -23.23 35.72
C THR A 468 24.50 -23.54 35.04
N ALA A 469 24.35 -24.73 34.43
CA ALA A 469 23.09 -25.15 33.82
C ALA A 469 21.95 -25.23 34.85
N ARG A 470 22.23 -25.71 36.07
CA ARG A 470 21.28 -25.71 37.19
C ARG A 470 20.89 -24.29 37.60
N ARG A 471 21.84 -23.37 37.72
CA ARG A 471 21.59 -21.95 38.02
C ARG A 471 20.71 -21.31 36.95
N HIS A 472 21.02 -21.52 35.66
CA HIS A 472 20.18 -21.01 34.56
C HIS A 472 18.77 -21.62 34.58
N ALA A 473 18.64 -22.92 34.87
CA ALA A 473 17.34 -23.56 35.00
C ALA A 473 16.51 -22.97 36.15
N GLN A 474 17.15 -22.64 37.27
CA GLN A 474 16.53 -21.98 38.43
C GLN A 474 16.13 -20.53 38.13
N GLU A 475 17.01 -19.76 37.49
CA GLU A 475 16.74 -18.39 37.05
C GLU A 475 15.55 -18.37 36.07
N ASN A 476 15.52 -19.31 35.12
CA ASN A 476 14.43 -19.47 34.16
C ASN A 476 13.10 -19.88 34.82
N TYR A 477 13.13 -20.78 35.81
CA TYR A 477 11.94 -21.14 36.58
C TYR A 477 11.42 -19.95 37.39
N SER A 478 12.30 -19.23 38.08
CA SER A 478 11.94 -18.07 38.89
C SER A 478 11.37 -16.94 38.04
N LYS A 479 11.92 -16.73 36.84
CA LYS A 479 11.40 -15.80 35.84
C LYS A 479 10.01 -16.20 35.35
N ALA A 480 9.81 -17.47 35.00
CA ALA A 480 8.51 -17.97 34.57
C ALA A 480 7.45 -17.87 35.68
N LEU A 481 7.83 -18.12 36.93
CA LEU A 481 6.95 -17.96 38.09
C LEU A 481 6.54 -16.50 38.31
N LEU A 482 7.48 -15.56 38.17
CA LEU A 482 7.20 -14.13 38.28
C LEU A 482 6.25 -13.65 37.17
N GLU A 483 6.45 -14.09 35.93
CA GLU A 483 5.56 -13.79 34.81
C GLU A 483 4.13 -14.31 35.06
N VAL A 484 3.99 -15.51 35.63
CA VAL A 484 2.69 -16.07 36.07
C VAL A 484 2.06 -15.21 37.17
N GLN A 485 2.79 -14.87 38.23
CA GLN A 485 2.29 -14.06 39.34
C GLN A 485 1.87 -12.64 38.92
N GLN A 486 2.61 -12.02 37.99
CA GLN A 486 2.23 -10.74 37.41
C GLN A 486 0.92 -10.84 36.63
N SER A 487 0.72 -11.93 35.89
CA SER A 487 -0.53 -12.19 35.17
C SER A 487 -1.70 -12.37 36.15
N GLU A 488 -1.51 -13.19 37.20
CA GLU A 488 -2.48 -13.45 38.26
C GLU A 488 -2.96 -12.14 38.91
N THR A 489 -2.01 -11.24 39.21
CA THR A 489 -2.31 -9.92 39.77
C THR A 489 -3.07 -9.04 38.79
N SER A 490 -2.67 -9.02 37.52
CA SER A 490 -3.31 -8.18 36.48
C SER A 490 -4.72 -8.64 36.11
N MET A 491 -4.98 -9.95 36.16
CA MET A 491 -6.25 -10.56 35.79
C MET A 491 -7.18 -10.80 36.98
N GLY A 492 -6.71 -10.58 38.22
CA GLY A 492 -7.48 -10.85 39.43
C GLY A 492 -7.73 -12.34 39.70
N VAL A 493 -6.83 -13.22 39.24
CA VAL A 493 -6.94 -14.67 39.44
C VAL A 493 -6.57 -15.00 40.88
N ILE A 494 -7.51 -15.58 41.63
CA ILE A 494 -7.35 -15.94 43.05
C ILE A 494 -6.64 -17.30 43.19
N ASP A 495 -7.10 -18.29 42.43
CA ASP A 495 -6.56 -19.65 42.41
C ASP A 495 -5.89 -19.91 41.06
N ARG A 496 -4.64 -20.36 41.09
CA ARG A 496 -3.88 -20.68 39.87
C ARG A 496 -4.56 -21.81 39.11
N TRP A 497 -4.69 -21.66 37.79
CA TRP A 497 -5.29 -22.71 36.95
C TRP A 497 -4.41 -23.97 36.93
N GLU A 498 -5.04 -25.11 37.22
CA GLU A 498 -4.39 -26.42 37.18
C GLU A 498 -4.72 -27.17 35.88
N PRO A 499 -3.85 -28.06 35.39
CA PRO A 499 -4.08 -28.83 34.16
C PRO A 499 -5.38 -29.64 34.09
N THR A 500 -5.99 -29.95 35.24
CA THR A 500 -7.26 -30.67 35.37
C THR A 500 -8.48 -29.77 35.57
N GLY A 501 -8.29 -28.45 35.70
CA GLY A 501 -9.34 -27.47 35.94
C GLY A 501 -10.10 -27.06 34.67
N PRO A 502 -11.37 -26.62 34.81
CA PRO A 502 -12.16 -26.15 33.67
C PRO A 502 -11.54 -24.93 32.98
N GLU A 503 -10.96 -23.99 33.74
CA GLU A 503 -10.34 -22.77 33.22
C GLU A 503 -9.10 -23.09 32.36
N TRP A 504 -8.34 -24.12 32.73
CA TRP A 504 -7.21 -24.60 31.92
C TRP A 504 -7.68 -25.24 30.62
N ALA A 505 -8.74 -26.04 30.67
CA ALA A 505 -9.29 -26.69 29.49
C ALA A 505 -9.87 -25.67 28.49
N GLU A 506 -10.57 -24.66 29.00
CA GLU A 506 -11.09 -23.52 28.21
C GLU A 506 -9.96 -22.73 27.57
N ALA A 507 -8.94 -22.34 28.33
CA ALA A 507 -7.82 -21.60 27.77
C ALA A 507 -6.95 -22.44 26.79
N ALA A 508 -6.82 -23.75 27.03
CA ALA A 508 -6.18 -24.67 26.08
C ALA A 508 -6.95 -24.76 24.75
N HIS A 509 -8.28 -24.73 24.81
CA HIS A 509 -9.14 -24.64 23.63
C HIS A 509 -8.92 -23.31 22.91
N LEU A 510 -8.95 -22.17 23.60
CA LEU A 510 -8.68 -20.84 23.02
C LEU A 510 -7.33 -20.77 22.31
N VAL A 511 -6.25 -21.31 22.92
CA VAL A 511 -4.92 -21.37 22.29
C VAL A 511 -4.92 -22.26 21.04
N SER A 512 -5.63 -23.38 21.07
CA SER A 512 -5.79 -24.27 19.91
C SER A 512 -6.56 -23.58 18.78
N THR A 513 -7.61 -22.83 19.11
CA THR A 513 -8.40 -21.98 18.21
C THR A 513 -7.55 -20.86 17.60
N LYS A 514 -6.72 -20.18 18.39
CA LYS A 514 -5.76 -19.20 17.86
C LYS A 514 -4.75 -19.84 16.92
N ARG A 515 -4.23 -21.04 17.24
CA ARG A 515 -3.28 -21.76 16.37
C ARG A 515 -3.92 -22.13 15.03
N TYR A 516 -5.18 -22.57 15.06
CA TYR A 516 -6.00 -22.79 13.87
C TYR A 516 -6.17 -21.52 13.03
N ARG A 517 -6.63 -20.42 13.64
CA ARG A 517 -6.79 -19.10 12.98
C ARG A 517 -5.47 -18.59 12.37
N MET A 518 -4.36 -18.71 13.09
CA MET A 518 -3.03 -18.31 12.60
C MET A 518 -2.55 -19.17 11.42
N ALA A 519 -2.84 -20.48 11.45
CA ALA A 519 -2.51 -21.37 10.33
C ALA A 519 -3.34 -21.03 9.09
N LEU A 520 -4.62 -20.69 9.28
CA LEU A 520 -5.53 -20.24 8.22
C LEU A 520 -5.07 -18.91 7.60
N LEU A 521 -4.76 -17.89 8.42
CA LEU A 521 -4.23 -16.61 7.94
C LEU A 521 -2.91 -16.76 7.19
N LYS A 522 -2.03 -17.66 7.66
CA LYS A 522 -0.77 -17.96 6.99
C LYS A 522 -0.99 -18.61 5.61
N LEU A 523 -1.96 -19.52 5.51
CA LEU A 523 -2.34 -20.15 4.25
C LEU A 523 -2.90 -19.11 3.28
N GLU A 524 -3.89 -18.34 3.72
CA GLU A 524 -4.53 -17.25 2.93
C GLU A 524 -3.47 -16.30 2.36
N ARG A 525 -2.56 -15.81 3.22
CA ARG A 525 -1.49 -14.88 2.83
C ARG A 525 -0.60 -15.44 1.71
N LEU A 526 -0.22 -16.71 1.79
CA LEU A 526 0.67 -17.33 0.79
C LEU A 526 -0.04 -17.53 -0.56
N VAL A 527 -1.35 -17.78 -0.53
CA VAL A 527 -2.17 -17.88 -1.75
C VAL A 527 -2.26 -16.50 -2.43
N ILE A 528 -2.62 -15.46 -1.67
CA ILE A 528 -2.71 -14.08 -2.17
C ILE A 528 -1.37 -13.60 -2.72
N GLN A 529 -0.27 -13.83 -1.99
CA GLN A 529 1.08 -13.46 -2.44
C GLN A 529 1.40 -14.11 -3.79
N ARG A 530 1.12 -15.41 -3.93
CA ARG A 530 1.40 -16.13 -5.17
C ARG A 530 0.56 -15.62 -6.34
N MET A 531 -0.67 -15.18 -6.07
CA MET A 531 -1.52 -14.58 -7.10
C MET A 531 -0.96 -13.26 -7.60
N PHE A 532 -0.53 -12.36 -6.70
CA PHE A 532 0.13 -11.12 -7.10
C PHE A 532 1.39 -11.35 -7.94
N GLU A 533 2.18 -12.37 -7.59
CA GLU A 533 3.35 -12.76 -8.38
C GLU A 533 2.96 -13.17 -9.80
N LEU A 534 1.93 -14.00 -9.96
CA LEU A 534 1.47 -14.45 -11.28
C LEU A 534 0.88 -13.31 -12.12
N THR A 535 0.11 -12.44 -11.48
CA THR A 535 -0.46 -11.24 -12.11
C THR A 535 0.64 -10.30 -12.60
N LYS A 536 1.68 -10.06 -11.78
CA LYS A 536 2.86 -9.27 -12.19
C LYS A 536 3.63 -9.91 -13.36
N MET A 537 3.52 -11.23 -13.54
CA MET A 537 4.22 -11.98 -14.59
C MET A 537 3.36 -12.25 -15.85
N ASN A 538 2.10 -11.78 -15.92
CA ASN A 538 1.14 -12.14 -16.99
C ASN A 538 1.00 -13.66 -17.20
N LEU A 539 1.09 -14.46 -16.13
CA LEU A 539 1.01 -15.92 -16.20
C LEU A 539 -0.38 -16.42 -15.78
N SER A 540 -0.90 -17.42 -16.50
CA SER A 540 -2.23 -18.01 -16.25
C SER A 540 -2.31 -18.87 -14.98
N GLN A 541 -3.53 -19.23 -14.57
CA GLN A 541 -3.85 -20.10 -13.41
C GLN A 541 -3.06 -21.42 -13.39
N THR A 542 -2.68 -21.98 -14.55
CA THR A 542 -1.86 -23.20 -14.64
C THR A 542 -0.46 -23.03 -14.01
N ALA A 543 0.07 -21.80 -13.94
CA ALA A 543 1.34 -21.50 -13.29
C ALA A 543 1.27 -21.48 -11.75
N LEU A 544 0.07 -21.40 -11.15
CA LEU A 544 -0.14 -21.54 -9.71
C LEU A 544 0.05 -23.01 -9.28
N GLN A 545 -0.35 -23.95 -10.13
CA GLN A 545 -0.24 -25.40 -9.90
C GLN A 545 1.21 -25.90 -9.94
N ALA A 546 2.05 -25.28 -10.77
CA ALA A 546 3.36 -25.84 -11.10
C ALA A 546 4.42 -25.76 -9.99
N ARG A 547 4.39 -24.74 -9.10
CA ARG A 547 5.53 -24.48 -8.18
C ARG A 547 5.20 -23.66 -6.91
N SER A 548 4.38 -24.16 -5.98
CA SER A 548 4.29 -23.55 -4.64
C SER A 548 4.35 -24.58 -3.51
N GLN A 549 5.57 -24.99 -3.14
CA GLN A 549 5.80 -25.84 -1.97
C GLN A 549 5.41 -25.13 -0.66
N ALA A 550 5.51 -23.80 -0.62
CA ALA A 550 5.14 -23.00 0.55
C ALA A 550 3.63 -23.09 0.85
N ILE A 551 2.77 -22.96 -0.16
CA ILE A 551 1.31 -23.10 0.01
C ILE A 551 0.97 -24.54 0.41
N LYS A 552 1.60 -25.56 -0.21
CA LYS A 552 1.38 -26.98 0.16
C LYS A 552 1.73 -27.25 1.63
N ASN A 553 2.84 -26.71 2.11
CA ASN A 553 3.25 -26.85 3.50
C ASN A 553 2.28 -26.12 4.45
N ALA A 554 1.86 -24.91 4.10
CA ALA A 554 0.89 -24.15 4.88
C ALA A 554 -0.48 -24.84 4.93
N LEU A 555 -0.94 -25.43 3.83
CA LEU A 555 -2.17 -26.21 3.76
C LEU A 555 -2.11 -27.42 4.68
N LYS A 556 -0.97 -28.13 4.71
CA LYS A 556 -0.76 -29.24 5.65
C LYS A 556 -0.79 -28.77 7.10
N THR A 557 -0.17 -27.63 7.42
CA THR A 557 -0.22 -27.04 8.76
C THR A 557 -1.65 -26.65 9.15
N TYR A 558 -2.40 -26.02 8.25
CA TYR A 558 -3.81 -25.69 8.45
C TYR A 558 -4.66 -26.93 8.70
N ASN A 559 -4.60 -27.93 7.82
CA ASN A 559 -5.39 -29.15 7.97
C ASN A 559 -5.06 -29.91 9.27
N SER A 560 -3.79 -29.92 9.68
CA SER A 560 -3.39 -30.49 10.98
C SER A 560 -4.01 -29.72 12.14
N ALA A 561 -4.01 -28.39 12.11
CA ALA A 561 -4.62 -27.58 13.16
C ALA A 561 -6.16 -27.72 13.17
N ALA A 562 -6.79 -27.77 11.99
CA ALA A 562 -8.23 -27.98 11.82
C ALA A 562 -8.68 -29.32 12.40
N SER A 563 -7.90 -30.40 12.25
CA SER A 563 -8.23 -31.70 12.82
C SER A 563 -7.95 -31.81 14.33
N SER A 564 -7.16 -30.90 14.91
CA SER A 564 -6.82 -30.92 16.34
C SER A 564 -7.74 -30.07 17.22
N ILE A 565 -8.65 -29.30 16.63
CA ILE A 565 -9.61 -28.47 17.35
C ILE A 565 -10.90 -29.25 17.66
N ALA A 566 -11.63 -28.85 18.70
CA ALA A 566 -12.87 -29.50 19.12
C ALA A 566 -14.00 -28.45 19.11
N PRO A 567 -15.04 -28.61 18.26
CA PRO A 567 -15.23 -29.65 17.26
C PRO A 567 -14.19 -29.57 16.12
N PRO A 568 -13.90 -30.69 15.41
CA PRO A 568 -12.96 -30.68 14.29
C PRO A 568 -13.39 -29.70 13.19
N GLY A 569 -12.50 -28.80 12.81
CA GLY A 569 -12.75 -27.82 11.75
C GLY A 569 -12.67 -28.44 10.35
N ARG A 570 -13.21 -27.74 9.35
CA ARG A 570 -13.19 -28.18 7.94
C ARG A 570 -11.76 -28.22 7.39
N THR A 571 -11.37 -29.36 6.84
CA THR A 571 -10.13 -29.51 6.07
C THR A 571 -10.32 -29.07 4.63
N LEU A 572 -9.23 -28.61 4.00
CA LEU A 572 -9.23 -28.09 2.64
C LEU A 572 -8.35 -28.92 1.72
N SER A 573 -8.81 -29.09 0.49
CA SER A 573 -8.05 -29.68 -0.60
C SER A 573 -7.24 -28.62 -1.35
N TRP A 574 -6.23 -29.07 -2.12
CA TRP A 574 -5.45 -28.17 -2.96
C TRP A 574 -6.29 -27.50 -4.05
N SER A 575 -7.28 -28.19 -4.62
CA SER A 575 -8.18 -27.63 -5.64
C SER A 575 -9.00 -26.48 -5.08
N GLU A 576 -9.57 -26.63 -3.88
CA GLU A 576 -10.37 -25.58 -3.24
C GLU A 576 -9.54 -24.32 -2.96
N VAL A 577 -8.32 -24.47 -2.46
CA VAL A 577 -7.45 -23.34 -2.09
C VAL A 577 -6.96 -22.52 -3.30
N VAL A 578 -6.94 -23.14 -4.49
CA VAL A 578 -6.42 -22.54 -5.73
C VAL A 578 -7.52 -21.86 -6.55
N GLU A 579 -8.79 -22.12 -6.24
CA GLU A 579 -9.92 -21.45 -6.89
C GLU A 579 -10.10 -20.03 -6.34
N TYR A 580 -10.18 -19.06 -7.27
CA TYR A 580 -10.38 -17.64 -6.95
C TYR A 580 -11.64 -17.39 -6.10
N ALA A 581 -12.69 -18.17 -6.30
CA ALA A 581 -13.95 -18.06 -5.57
C ALA A 581 -13.79 -18.35 -4.07
N PHE A 582 -12.81 -19.18 -3.69
CA PHE A 582 -12.60 -19.60 -2.31
C PHE A 582 -11.86 -18.56 -1.46
N LEU A 583 -11.21 -17.56 -2.07
CA LEU A 583 -10.50 -16.51 -1.31
C LEU A 583 -11.41 -15.72 -0.37
N ALA A 584 -12.63 -15.43 -0.81
CA ALA A 584 -13.63 -14.74 0.02
C ALA A 584 -14.16 -15.64 1.17
N ASP A 585 -13.96 -16.96 1.10
CA ASP A 585 -14.43 -17.94 2.09
C ASP A 585 -13.45 -18.19 3.22
N PHE A 586 -12.19 -17.73 3.12
CA PHE A 586 -11.22 -17.89 4.21
C PHE A 586 -11.73 -17.28 5.52
N ASN A 587 -12.44 -16.15 5.46
CA ASN A 587 -13.03 -15.52 6.64
C ASN A 587 -14.15 -16.35 7.28
N LEU A 588 -14.86 -17.18 6.51
CA LEU A 588 -15.91 -18.06 7.03
C LEU A 588 -15.35 -19.24 7.83
N LEU A 589 -14.06 -19.54 7.65
CA LEU A 589 -13.35 -20.59 8.38
C LEU A 589 -12.74 -20.07 9.70
N TRP A 590 -12.99 -18.84 10.12
CA TRP A 590 -12.38 -18.30 11.34
C TRP A 590 -12.91 -18.90 12.63
N ASP A 591 -14.15 -19.39 12.62
CA ASP A 591 -14.80 -20.01 13.76
C ASP A 591 -15.17 -21.47 13.44
N PRO A 592 -14.41 -22.45 13.97
CA PRO A 592 -14.60 -23.88 13.70
C PRO A 592 -16.00 -24.38 14.11
N GLU A 593 -16.64 -23.76 15.10
CA GLU A 593 -17.97 -24.14 15.60
C GLU A 593 -19.07 -23.70 14.63
N LYS A 594 -18.86 -22.55 13.98
CA LYS A 594 -19.82 -21.97 13.02
C LYS A 594 -19.57 -22.40 11.56
N VAL A 595 -18.50 -23.16 11.26
CA VAL A 595 -18.19 -23.63 9.88
C VAL A 595 -19.30 -24.51 9.29
N GLY A 596 -20.05 -25.24 10.12
CA GLY A 596 -21.15 -26.10 9.67
C GLY A 596 -22.46 -25.36 9.38
N GLU A 597 -22.58 -24.09 9.78
CA GLU A 597 -23.78 -23.30 9.52
C GLU A 597 -23.84 -22.88 8.05
N VAL A 598 -24.78 -23.46 7.31
CA VAL A 598 -25.06 -23.04 5.93
C VAL A 598 -25.66 -21.64 5.97
N ARG A 599 -24.86 -20.65 5.60
CA ARG A 599 -25.28 -19.27 5.45
C ARG A 599 -25.69 -19.06 4.00
N GLU A 600 -26.98 -18.79 3.77
CA GLU A 600 -27.52 -18.64 2.41
C GLU A 600 -26.76 -17.59 1.59
N TRP A 601 -26.40 -16.46 2.21
CA TRP A 601 -25.64 -15.37 1.57
C TRP A 601 -24.19 -15.74 1.25
N ALA A 602 -23.62 -16.74 1.90
CA ALA A 602 -22.25 -17.20 1.68
C ALA A 602 -22.13 -18.17 0.50
N THR A 603 -23.25 -18.65 -0.05
CA THR A 603 -23.22 -19.57 -1.19
C THR A 603 -22.68 -18.89 -2.45
N PRO A 604 -21.94 -19.61 -3.32
CA PRO A 604 -21.43 -19.03 -4.56
C PRO A 604 -22.53 -18.41 -5.44
N GLY A 605 -23.70 -19.05 -5.52
CA GLY A 605 -24.85 -18.54 -6.25
C GLY A 605 -25.40 -17.23 -5.65
N ALA A 606 -25.56 -17.15 -4.33
CA ALA A 606 -26.03 -15.93 -3.69
C ALA A 606 -25.05 -14.76 -3.85
N ARG A 607 -23.73 -15.01 -3.79
CA ARG A 607 -22.71 -13.97 -4.02
C ARG A 607 -22.69 -13.48 -5.46
N LEU A 608 -22.85 -14.36 -6.44
CA LEU A 608 -22.94 -13.96 -7.84
C LEU A 608 -24.15 -13.03 -8.07
N LEU A 609 -25.30 -13.35 -7.48
CA LEU A 609 -26.49 -12.50 -7.54
C LEU A 609 -26.27 -11.16 -6.80
N LEU A 610 -25.63 -11.20 -5.63
CA LEU A 610 -25.27 -10.01 -4.85
C LEU A 610 -24.37 -9.06 -5.65
N ASP A 611 -23.30 -9.58 -6.24
CA ASP A 611 -22.35 -8.80 -7.04
C ASP A 611 -23.01 -8.25 -8.31
N GLN A 612 -23.87 -9.04 -8.96
CA GLN A 612 -24.64 -8.58 -10.12
C GLN A 612 -25.62 -7.45 -9.74
N TYR A 613 -26.31 -7.58 -8.61
CA TYR A 613 -27.20 -6.53 -8.08
C TYR A 613 -26.44 -5.23 -7.82
N PHE A 614 -25.37 -5.28 -7.03
CA PHE A 614 -24.60 -4.07 -6.73
C PHE A 614 -23.94 -3.47 -7.97
N ARG A 615 -23.51 -4.31 -8.94
CA ARG A 615 -22.99 -3.82 -10.21
C ARG A 615 -24.05 -3.05 -11.02
N ILE A 616 -25.31 -3.47 -10.98
CA ILE A 616 -26.44 -2.74 -11.60
C ILE A 616 -26.68 -1.42 -10.88
N GLU A 617 -26.69 -1.40 -9.54
CA GLU A 617 -26.82 -0.15 -8.76
C GLU A 617 -25.69 0.84 -9.07
N ARG A 618 -24.43 0.36 -9.08
CA ARG A 618 -23.25 1.15 -9.46
C ARG A 618 -23.35 1.67 -10.90
N ALA A 619 -23.92 0.90 -11.83
CA ALA A 619 -24.16 1.38 -13.19
C ALA A 619 -25.18 2.54 -13.25
N ARG A 620 -26.23 2.53 -12.42
CA ARG A 620 -27.18 3.67 -12.34
C ARG A 620 -26.51 4.94 -11.84
N GLU A 621 -25.68 4.80 -10.81
CA GLU A 621 -24.87 5.92 -10.30
C GLU A 621 -23.89 6.47 -11.34
N GLU A 622 -23.27 5.59 -12.13
CA GLU A 622 -22.34 6.00 -13.20
C GLU A 622 -23.04 6.84 -14.27
N ILE A 623 -24.31 6.51 -14.61
CA ILE A 623 -25.11 7.33 -15.54
C ILE A 623 -25.34 8.73 -14.97
N ILE A 624 -25.73 8.83 -13.70
CA ILE A 624 -25.94 10.12 -13.01
C ILE A 624 -24.65 10.94 -13.03
N ARG A 625 -23.54 10.33 -12.61
CA ARG A 625 -22.22 10.96 -12.60
C ARG A 625 -21.78 11.42 -13.99
N CYS A 626 -21.89 10.55 -15.01
CA CYS A 626 -21.56 10.91 -16.39
C CYS A 626 -22.43 12.05 -16.90
N ASN A 627 -23.73 12.09 -16.59
CA ASN A 627 -24.62 13.18 -17.01
C ASN A 627 -24.14 14.54 -16.45
N VAL A 628 -23.75 14.59 -15.18
CA VAL A 628 -23.16 15.79 -14.57
C VAL A 628 -21.84 16.15 -15.26
N GLU A 629 -20.93 15.19 -15.39
CA GLU A 629 -19.58 15.43 -15.92
C GLU A 629 -19.54 15.79 -17.41
N ILE A 630 -20.47 15.25 -18.21
CA ILE A 630 -20.65 15.61 -19.63
C ILE A 630 -21.14 17.05 -19.73
N ARG A 631 -22.13 17.46 -18.91
CA ARG A 631 -22.60 18.86 -18.88
C ARG A 631 -21.46 19.82 -18.55
N ARG A 632 -20.64 19.47 -17.56
CA ARG A 632 -19.45 20.24 -17.18
C ARG A 632 -18.47 20.34 -18.35
N LEU A 633 -18.13 19.22 -18.99
CA LEU A 633 -17.21 19.22 -20.13
C LEU A 633 -17.72 20.01 -21.34
N VAL A 634 -19.00 19.92 -21.68
CA VAL A 634 -19.60 20.64 -22.81
C VAL A 634 -19.66 22.16 -22.55
N THR A 635 -19.76 22.55 -21.28
CA THR A 635 -19.78 23.97 -20.87
C THR A 635 -18.38 24.60 -20.89
N TYR A 636 -17.34 23.81 -20.65
CA TYR A 636 -15.94 24.22 -20.67
C TYR A 636 -15.43 24.44 -22.10
#